data_AF-A0A222FMB5-F1
#
_entry.id   AF-A0A222FMB5-F1
#
_cell.length_a   1.000
_cell.length_b   1.000
_cell.length_c   1.000
_cell.angle_alpha   90.00
_cell.angle_beta   90.00
_cell.angle_gamma   90.00
#
_symmetry.space_group_name_H-M   'P 1'
#
loop_
_entity.id
_entity.type
_entity.pdbx_description
1 polymer ?
#
loop_
_entity_poly.entity_id
_entity_poly.type
_entity_poly.pdbx_seq_one_letter_code
_entity_poly.pdbx_strand_id
1 'polypeptide(L)'
;MKRILILALWWLASSVCALNPSGFEQFTHFGHVMVRVPVTTEDGEPVWAEYNEQGGHSRLRSLDGKRGVVRSAAEVRAYQAQLAQFRAQYQNAIEILSIDQFRSGGLLTADDRPITGWPNGRSDALVVAIPAKEKRFNDNGRQIDHYFFPVNESTLSSSVGESVTSLFFDEDGNELYRSNDRIGLLTAYHTDSSGEVPDATEYDPPSGLISLNRDSYEVLGPVSGVYIETFGGVGIQSGASDTSGSYVIRGRLSPCPGFSYFPEVDGYARLFYSNFHPRGVPSIPYHLRRRSYNACIGYGAFPPGLDLGGLMAQTAVIGIVAGTPENITTLNYSVGVHMLVGQAYMMGVEVGGQTEYHAEASPQNPYEVKTDYDGDGQLDATQRGAFNAEGLFEANPDGDRYGVFFSASPRSDGQPNITRIVDTAPYIASTGLLKTISEDDFKNTDILVFRESTGELIVERSGLKGDENYVMGDTSVSTGFNYSVAIRSPEDMFSIRAMGAGNFVEFQAKQKVNPDLQAFDADFIRTGERIRVVMINRATGYMGTAITPLTATYTGGDISVYVPPILMGPPNLKVWTTRRFGREGLLANSDDVRRTISNEGAATTNDTVIEVHTEWLDASGYPLPAGLKGRGYTGRVTRQVANDGDVFDSGVKEFAIDPGRQLQKLDFDNNQAYHHYVQVNAQPEGEQNDFSTGDHTGVLRHRPSRYVPVKVPLYDEQSTEFERSRLAQDSSLDSRDITPHFNWVHRPELSFSVIDLTMQEINLQSENEDGTVERINLIDDTAPVINSADDLVELVFQLTTSQYQRITPLEAKREYIFALGDFEVMFNVTPGDDGQQHIVFDNLEHLAELDVEDYLSLSLYLNHDAQNVLWEWGFTTLDVDIDSDNDNGTDEPDRSLPEEAIETTDQHPSKRIRLNMGDINGNDIPDFAEFEYLDAKGEQMNKKFVPFVVEIPTHVPIAKGQLTFVYSGSDPLLVQEANDPAKEGKKIYTPAPGGQRLWRKNADKKRSPKGLQQGGDYLTPNTGFTLEELGYSDNKRVQTLYIEALQRSDFRGARVELVLEYDQ
;
A
#
# COMPACT_ATOMS: atom_id res chain seq x y z
N MET A 1 -103.96 31.59 16.66
CA MET A 1 -102.82 31.53 17.60
C MET A 1 -102.71 30.15 18.29
N LYS A 2 -102.67 29.04 17.52
CA LYS A 2 -102.46 27.67 18.07
C LYS A 2 -101.89 26.67 17.04
N ARG A 3 -101.29 27.16 15.95
CA ARG A 3 -100.69 26.35 14.88
C ARG A 3 -99.27 26.78 14.46
N ILE A 4 -98.67 27.75 15.15
CA ILE A 4 -97.28 28.21 14.90
C ILE A 4 -96.29 27.63 15.92
N LEU A 5 -96.75 27.04 17.02
CA LEU A 5 -95.88 26.47 18.06
C LEU A 5 -95.44 25.02 17.82
N ILE A 6 -96.04 24.31 16.85
CA ILE A 6 -95.77 22.87 16.61
C ILE A 6 -94.75 22.65 15.48
N LEU A 7 -94.53 23.62 14.57
CA LEU A 7 -93.45 23.53 13.59
C LEU A 7 -92.09 24.03 14.11
N ALA A 8 -92.07 24.93 15.10
CA ALA A 8 -90.81 25.40 15.70
C ALA A 8 -90.16 24.37 16.64
N LEU A 9 -90.93 23.40 17.17
CA LEU A 9 -90.39 22.29 17.98
C LEU A 9 -89.80 21.14 17.14
N TRP A 10 -90.07 21.09 15.82
CA TRP A 10 -89.51 20.06 14.93
C TRP A 10 -88.22 20.48 14.22
N TRP A 11 -87.83 21.75 14.29
CA TRP A 11 -86.56 22.28 13.74
C TRP A 11 -85.49 22.57 14.81
N LEU A 12 -85.80 22.37 16.09
CA LEU A 12 -84.84 22.40 17.20
C LEU A 12 -84.41 20.99 17.66
N ALA A 13 -84.87 19.94 16.98
CA ALA A 13 -84.57 18.54 17.29
C ALA A 13 -83.52 17.91 16.35
N SER A 14 -82.74 18.72 15.61
CA SER A 14 -81.75 18.22 14.64
C SER A 14 -80.29 18.31 15.12
N SER A 15 -80.04 18.79 16.34
CA SER A 15 -78.67 18.97 16.85
C SER A 15 -78.50 18.53 18.30
N VAL A 16 -79.34 17.62 18.79
CA VAL A 16 -79.04 16.91 20.03
C VAL A 16 -78.11 15.78 19.63
N CYS A 17 -76.80 16.01 19.82
CA CYS A 17 -75.81 14.95 19.86
C CYS A 17 -76.37 13.88 20.81
N ALA A 18 -76.79 12.74 20.26
CA ALA A 18 -77.43 11.70 21.03
C ALA A 18 -76.42 11.25 22.09
N LEU A 19 -76.71 11.54 23.36
CA LEU A 19 -76.11 10.84 24.49
C LEU A 19 -76.11 9.36 24.12
N ASN A 20 -74.93 8.76 23.96
CA ASN A 20 -74.82 7.35 23.68
C ASN A 20 -75.46 6.62 24.88
N PRO A 21 -76.65 6.00 24.75
CA PRO A 21 -77.40 5.45 25.88
C PRO A 21 -76.69 4.23 26.52
N SER A 22 -75.55 3.82 25.96
CA SER A 22 -74.72 2.72 26.44
C SER A 22 -73.54 3.16 27.34
N GLY A 23 -73.28 4.46 27.52
CA GLY A 23 -72.23 4.96 28.44
C GLY A 23 -70.79 4.87 27.91
N PHE A 24 -70.60 4.58 26.61
CA PHE A 24 -69.28 4.49 25.97
C PHE A 24 -68.98 5.75 25.16
N GLU A 25 -67.84 6.38 25.42
CA GLU A 25 -67.29 7.44 24.56
C GLU A 25 -66.67 6.84 23.30
N GLN A 26 -66.81 7.52 22.17
CA GLN A 26 -66.19 7.10 20.91
C GLN A 26 -64.85 7.81 20.71
N PHE A 27 -63.95 7.18 19.97
CA PHE A 27 -62.75 7.82 19.47
C PHE A 27 -62.57 7.54 17.98
N THR A 28 -62.00 8.50 17.27
CA THR A 28 -61.54 8.36 15.90
C THR A 28 -60.07 8.72 15.85
N HIS A 29 -59.24 7.76 15.47
CA HIS A 29 -57.83 7.98 15.17
C HIS A 29 -57.68 7.99 13.67
N PHE A 30 -56.97 8.98 13.15
CA PHE A 30 -56.60 9.01 11.73
C PHE A 30 -55.17 9.52 11.61
N GLY A 31 -54.53 9.25 10.49
CA GLY A 31 -53.17 9.70 10.26
C GLY A 31 -52.57 9.04 9.04
N HIS A 32 -51.26 9.21 8.88
CA HIS A 32 -50.50 8.63 7.80
C HIS A 32 -49.44 7.67 8.34
N VAL A 33 -49.17 6.61 7.60
CA VAL A 33 -47.93 5.84 7.69
C VAL A 33 -47.02 6.31 6.57
N MET A 34 -45.83 6.78 6.91
CA MET A 34 -44.92 7.45 5.99
C MET A 34 -43.47 7.12 6.31
N VAL A 35 -42.62 7.11 5.28
CA VAL A 35 -41.17 6.95 5.39
C VAL A 35 -40.48 8.23 4.96
N ARG A 36 -39.26 8.43 5.44
CA ARG A 36 -38.39 9.49 4.93
C ARG A 36 -37.90 9.07 3.55
N VAL A 37 -38.04 9.93 2.55
CA VAL A 37 -37.61 9.63 1.17
C VAL A 37 -36.67 10.72 0.65
N PRO A 38 -35.75 10.38 -0.28
CA PRO A 38 -35.03 11.36 -1.05
C PRO A 38 -36.01 12.30 -1.78
N VAL A 39 -35.78 13.59 -1.64
CA VAL A 39 -36.49 14.64 -2.38
C VAL A 39 -35.94 14.66 -3.80
N THR A 40 -36.84 14.80 -4.76
CA THR A 40 -36.53 14.86 -6.18
C THR A 40 -37.03 16.15 -6.79
N THR A 41 -36.37 16.60 -7.86
CA THR A 41 -36.87 17.69 -8.71
C THR A 41 -38.16 17.27 -9.44
N GLU A 42 -38.82 18.21 -10.13
CA GLU A 42 -40.01 17.92 -10.96
C GLU A 42 -39.73 16.83 -12.02
N ASP A 43 -38.48 16.76 -12.52
CA ASP A 43 -38.03 15.76 -13.50
C ASP A 43 -37.69 14.39 -12.87
N GLY A 44 -37.82 14.25 -11.55
CA GLY A 44 -37.52 13.02 -10.80
C GLY A 44 -36.04 12.81 -10.47
N GLU A 45 -35.20 13.84 -10.64
CA GLU A 45 -33.78 13.78 -10.33
C GLU A 45 -33.49 14.08 -8.85
N PRO A 46 -32.44 13.52 -8.24
CA PRO A 46 -32.17 13.71 -6.82
C PRO A 46 -31.81 15.16 -6.46
N VAL A 47 -32.22 15.57 -5.26
CA VAL A 47 -31.81 16.82 -4.61
C VAL A 47 -30.79 16.51 -3.52
N TRP A 48 -29.75 17.33 -3.40
CA TRP A 48 -28.66 17.16 -2.45
C TRP A 48 -28.67 18.24 -1.37
N ALA A 49 -28.09 17.93 -0.22
CA ALA A 49 -27.96 18.85 0.91
C ALA A 49 -26.64 18.65 1.67
N GLU A 50 -26.18 19.71 2.32
CA GLU A 50 -25.19 19.62 3.39
C GLU A 50 -25.89 19.39 4.71
N TYR A 51 -25.32 18.52 5.53
CA TYR A 51 -25.79 18.15 6.85
C TYR A 51 -24.73 18.45 7.90
N ASN A 52 -25.10 19.24 8.90
CA ASN A 52 -24.22 19.55 10.04
C ASN A 52 -24.24 18.41 11.07
N GLU A 53 -23.40 18.52 12.10
CA GLU A 53 -23.28 17.51 13.18
C GLU A 53 -24.59 17.26 13.95
N GLN A 54 -25.49 18.26 13.98
CA GLN A 54 -26.81 18.16 14.62
C GLN A 54 -27.90 17.60 13.67
N GLY A 55 -27.53 17.16 12.48
CA GLY A 55 -28.46 16.66 11.47
C GLY A 55 -29.34 17.72 10.81
N GLY A 56 -29.09 19.00 11.08
CA GLY A 56 -29.64 20.13 10.33
C GLY A 56 -29.12 20.12 8.91
N HIS A 57 -29.88 20.68 7.97
CA HIS A 57 -29.57 20.59 6.56
C HIS A 57 -29.75 21.91 5.81
N SER A 58 -28.98 22.08 4.73
CA SER A 58 -29.16 23.14 3.75
C SER A 58 -29.09 22.59 2.33
N ARG A 59 -30.06 22.97 1.47
CA ARG A 59 -30.14 22.45 0.09
C ARG A 59 -28.99 22.95 -0.78
N LEU A 60 -28.28 22.02 -1.42
CA LEU A 60 -27.22 22.30 -2.39
C LEU A 60 -27.80 22.54 -3.79
N ARG A 61 -28.31 23.75 -4.03
CA ARG A 61 -28.93 24.12 -5.32
C ARG A 61 -28.00 23.97 -6.53
N SER A 62 -26.68 24.05 -6.33
CA SER A 62 -25.69 23.83 -7.38
C SER A 62 -25.65 22.38 -7.90
N LEU A 63 -26.13 21.43 -7.09
CA LEU A 63 -26.17 20.01 -7.41
C LEU A 63 -27.59 19.51 -7.76
N ASP A 64 -28.58 20.41 -7.82
CA ASP A 64 -29.94 20.04 -8.19
C ASP A 64 -29.95 19.35 -9.57
N GLY A 65 -30.56 18.17 -9.63
CA GLY A 65 -30.65 17.40 -10.86
C GLY A 65 -29.39 16.61 -11.24
N LYS A 66 -28.35 16.60 -10.38
CA LYS A 66 -27.10 15.89 -10.63
C LYS A 66 -27.13 14.49 -10.01
N ARG A 67 -26.81 13.48 -10.80
CA ARG A 67 -26.54 12.11 -10.35
C ARG A 67 -25.07 11.94 -10.02
N GLY A 68 -24.78 11.13 -9.01
CA GLY A 68 -23.43 10.96 -8.52
C GLY A 68 -23.35 10.20 -7.22
N VAL A 69 -22.15 10.16 -6.66
CA VAL A 69 -21.82 9.46 -5.43
C VAL A 69 -21.07 10.39 -4.47
N VAL A 70 -21.37 10.28 -3.18
CA VAL A 70 -20.61 10.96 -2.14
C VAL A 70 -19.59 9.99 -1.56
N ARG A 71 -18.36 10.47 -1.36
CA ARG A 71 -17.30 9.74 -0.67
C ARG A 71 -16.72 10.59 0.44
N SER A 72 -16.23 9.92 1.48
CA SER A 72 -15.50 10.60 2.55
C SER A 72 -14.20 11.20 2.06
N ALA A 73 -13.85 12.36 2.59
CA ALA A 73 -12.57 13.00 2.30
C ALA A 73 -11.38 12.15 2.77
N ALA A 74 -11.55 11.40 3.86
CA ALA A 74 -10.52 10.49 4.36
C ALA A 74 -10.21 9.36 3.36
N GLU A 75 -11.24 8.78 2.74
CA GLU A 75 -11.07 7.77 1.70
C GLU A 75 -10.36 8.35 0.46
N VAL A 76 -10.75 9.56 0.03
CA VAL A 76 -10.09 10.24 -1.11
C VAL A 76 -8.62 10.54 -0.83
N ARG A 77 -8.29 11.02 0.38
CA ARG A 77 -6.89 11.21 0.79
C ARG A 77 -6.11 9.90 0.80
N ALA A 78 -6.73 8.79 1.19
CA ALA A 78 -6.10 7.47 1.14
C ALA A 78 -5.80 7.04 -0.31
N TYR A 79 -6.71 7.26 -1.27
CA TYR A 79 -6.45 7.03 -2.69
C TYR A 79 -5.28 7.88 -3.20
N GLN A 80 -5.21 9.14 -2.81
CA GLN A 80 -4.11 10.05 -3.19
C GLN A 80 -2.77 9.59 -2.62
N ALA A 81 -2.74 9.16 -1.35
CA ALA A 81 -1.55 8.62 -0.73
C ALA A 81 -1.07 7.33 -1.41
N GLN A 82 -1.99 6.42 -1.77
CA GLN A 82 -1.68 5.21 -2.54
C GLN A 82 -1.06 5.56 -3.91
N LEU A 83 -1.68 6.46 -4.68
CA LEU A 83 -1.14 6.85 -5.98
C LEU A 83 0.23 7.55 -5.85
N ALA A 84 0.41 8.42 -4.85
CA ALA A 84 1.67 9.12 -4.62
C ALA A 84 2.80 8.13 -4.30
N GLN A 85 2.51 7.12 -3.46
CA GLN A 85 3.46 6.06 -3.14
C GLN A 85 3.78 5.20 -4.37
N PHE A 86 2.77 4.86 -5.17
CA PHE A 86 2.96 4.09 -6.39
C PHE A 86 3.81 4.84 -7.43
N ARG A 87 3.58 6.15 -7.58
CA ARG A 87 4.44 7.02 -8.41
C ARG A 87 5.87 7.05 -7.90
N ALA A 88 6.08 7.17 -6.59
CA ALA A 88 7.42 7.17 -6.01
C ALA A 88 8.14 5.83 -6.23
N GLN A 89 7.45 4.70 -6.03
CA GLN A 89 7.98 3.35 -6.23
C GLN A 89 8.49 3.13 -7.67
N TYR A 90 7.77 3.64 -8.67
CA TYR A 90 8.12 3.46 -10.07
C TYR A 90 8.73 4.71 -10.71
N GLN A 91 9.25 5.67 -9.92
CA GLN A 91 9.89 6.88 -10.42
C GLN A 91 9.04 7.66 -11.45
N ASN A 92 7.71 7.68 -11.27
CA ASN A 92 6.69 8.20 -12.20
C ASN A 92 6.47 7.41 -13.51
N ALA A 93 7.18 6.31 -13.75
CA ALA A 93 6.95 5.39 -14.87
C ALA A 93 5.72 4.50 -14.60
N ILE A 94 4.54 5.12 -14.56
CA ILE A 94 3.25 4.46 -14.36
C ILE A 94 2.27 4.83 -15.48
N GLU A 95 1.31 3.96 -15.74
CA GLU A 95 0.17 4.21 -16.63
C GLU A 95 -1.11 4.23 -15.80
N ILE A 96 -1.93 5.27 -16.00
CA ILE A 96 -3.28 5.35 -15.46
C ILE A 96 -4.25 5.15 -16.62
N LEU A 97 -5.01 4.05 -16.57
CA LEU A 97 -5.93 3.65 -17.61
C LEU A 97 -7.36 3.74 -17.11
N SER A 98 -8.29 4.13 -17.99
CA SER A 98 -9.71 3.89 -17.70
C SER A 98 -9.98 2.38 -17.61
N ILE A 99 -11.00 1.99 -16.84
CA ILE A 99 -11.33 0.57 -16.65
C ILE A 99 -11.66 -0.13 -17.97
N ASP A 100 -12.24 0.59 -18.94
CA ASP A 100 -12.56 0.06 -20.26
C ASP A 100 -11.29 -0.15 -21.10
N GLN A 101 -10.32 0.79 -21.04
CA GLN A 101 -9.00 0.61 -21.69
C GLN A 101 -8.24 -0.57 -21.07
N PHE A 102 -8.24 -0.68 -19.75
CA PHE A 102 -7.58 -1.80 -19.06
C PHE A 102 -8.18 -3.16 -19.43
N ARG A 103 -9.51 -3.27 -19.48
CA ARG A 103 -10.20 -4.54 -19.80
C ARG A 103 -10.16 -4.90 -21.28
N SER A 104 -10.08 -3.91 -22.17
CA SER A 104 -9.98 -4.14 -23.62
C SER A 104 -8.54 -4.34 -24.10
N GLY A 105 -7.55 -3.94 -23.30
CA GLY A 105 -6.14 -3.97 -23.65
C GLY A 105 -5.51 -5.35 -23.55
N GLY A 106 -4.81 -5.77 -24.61
CA GLY A 106 -3.76 -6.79 -24.51
C GLY A 106 -2.51 -6.13 -23.95
N LEU A 107 -2.51 -5.85 -22.64
CA LEU A 107 -1.35 -5.26 -21.96
C LEU A 107 -0.15 -6.19 -22.11
N LEU A 108 0.99 -5.61 -22.44
CA LEU A 108 2.22 -6.32 -22.67
C LEU A 108 3.22 -6.04 -21.56
N THR A 109 4.08 -7.01 -21.30
CA THR A 109 5.33 -6.84 -20.56
C THR A 109 6.29 -5.94 -21.36
N ALA A 110 7.38 -5.55 -20.71
CA ALA A 110 8.47 -4.79 -21.30
C ALA A 110 9.02 -5.43 -22.58
N ASP A 111 9.04 -6.76 -22.64
CA ASP A 111 9.51 -7.58 -23.77
C ASP A 111 8.37 -8.06 -24.70
N ASP A 112 7.25 -7.32 -24.73
CA ASP A 112 6.15 -7.54 -25.66
C ASP A 112 5.40 -8.88 -25.48
N ARG A 113 5.50 -9.55 -24.32
CA ARG A 113 4.68 -10.73 -23.99
C ARG A 113 3.29 -10.34 -23.47
N PRO A 114 2.22 -11.04 -23.85
CA PRO A 114 0.88 -10.80 -23.32
C PRO A 114 0.77 -11.06 -21.82
N ILE A 115 0.23 -10.11 -21.07
CA ILE A 115 -0.06 -10.27 -19.65
C ILE A 115 -1.47 -10.83 -19.46
N THR A 116 -1.62 -11.86 -18.63
CA THR A 116 -2.91 -12.52 -18.34
C THR A 116 -3.23 -12.52 -16.85
N GLY A 117 -4.46 -12.86 -16.45
CA GLY A 117 -4.79 -13.10 -15.04
C GLY A 117 -5.06 -11.86 -14.18
N TRP A 118 -5.15 -10.65 -14.77
CA TRP A 118 -5.48 -9.43 -14.05
C TRP A 118 -6.73 -9.56 -13.16
N PRO A 119 -6.73 -8.98 -11.95
CA PRO A 119 -7.92 -8.89 -11.12
C PRO A 119 -8.96 -7.93 -11.72
N ASN A 120 -10.24 -8.15 -11.40
CA ASN A 120 -11.35 -7.40 -12.00
C ASN A 120 -11.69 -6.07 -11.29
N GLY A 121 -11.12 -5.83 -10.10
CA GLY A 121 -11.49 -4.71 -9.22
C GLY A 121 -12.93 -4.76 -8.71
N ARG A 122 -13.38 -3.70 -8.03
CA ARG A 122 -14.82 -3.52 -7.72
C ARG A 122 -15.58 -3.08 -8.96
N SER A 123 -16.91 -3.26 -8.93
CA SER A 123 -17.78 -2.84 -10.04
C SER A 123 -17.81 -1.32 -10.27
N ASP A 124 -17.43 -0.52 -9.26
CA ASP A 124 -17.36 0.95 -9.32
C ASP A 124 -15.95 1.48 -9.60
N ALA A 125 -15.00 0.64 -10.03
CA ALA A 125 -13.70 1.08 -10.51
C ALA A 125 -13.85 1.93 -11.79
N LEU A 126 -13.23 3.10 -11.83
CA LEU A 126 -13.22 3.99 -13.00
C LEU A 126 -11.86 3.99 -13.69
N VAL A 127 -10.78 4.00 -12.90
CA VAL A 127 -9.41 3.95 -13.42
C VAL A 127 -8.57 2.93 -12.66
N VAL A 128 -7.48 2.50 -13.26
CA VAL A 128 -6.47 1.64 -12.65
C VAL A 128 -5.10 2.25 -12.91
N ALA A 129 -4.26 2.31 -11.88
CA ALA A 129 -2.85 2.60 -12.02
C ALA A 129 -2.06 1.28 -12.05
N ILE A 130 -1.20 1.15 -13.05
CA ILE A 130 -0.26 0.04 -13.24
C ILE A 130 1.13 0.60 -13.59
N PRO A 131 2.22 -0.16 -13.46
CA PRO A 131 3.52 0.29 -13.93
C PRO A 131 3.45 0.55 -15.44
N ALA A 132 4.25 1.47 -15.97
CA ALA A 132 4.35 1.68 -17.41
C ALA A 132 4.87 0.42 -18.12
N LYS A 133 4.68 0.27 -19.44
CA LYS A 133 5.12 -0.94 -20.17
C LYS A 133 6.56 -1.33 -19.84
N GLU A 134 7.46 -0.35 -19.80
CA GLU A 134 8.87 -0.50 -19.46
C GLU A 134 9.12 -0.93 -18.00
N LYS A 135 8.12 -0.98 -17.12
CA LYS A 135 8.28 -1.48 -15.74
C LYS A 135 7.46 -2.75 -15.48
N ARG A 136 7.01 -3.45 -16.53
CA ARG A 136 6.21 -4.70 -16.43
C ARG A 136 7.05 -5.92 -16.84
N PHE A 137 7.52 -6.70 -15.88
CA PHE A 137 8.39 -7.84 -16.16
C PHE A 137 7.73 -9.21 -15.97
N ASN A 138 6.56 -9.23 -15.31
CA ASN A 138 5.80 -10.44 -15.05
C ASN A 138 4.61 -10.58 -16.04
N ASP A 139 4.38 -11.76 -16.60
CA ASP A 139 3.28 -12.03 -17.55
C ASP A 139 1.95 -12.43 -16.88
N ASN A 140 1.93 -12.50 -15.55
CA ASN A 140 0.76 -12.69 -14.72
C ASN A 140 0.41 -11.39 -14.00
N GLY A 141 -0.69 -10.75 -14.43
CA GLY A 141 -1.20 -9.49 -13.90
C GLY A 141 -1.61 -9.53 -12.42
N ARG A 142 -1.64 -10.71 -11.77
CA ARG A 142 -1.77 -10.79 -10.29
C ARG A 142 -0.48 -10.47 -9.54
N GLN A 143 0.66 -10.63 -10.20
CA GLN A 143 2.00 -10.38 -9.67
C GLN A 143 2.51 -8.98 -10.03
N ILE A 144 1.81 -8.26 -10.91
CA ILE A 144 2.08 -6.86 -11.20
C ILE A 144 1.31 -6.00 -10.19
N ASP A 145 2.01 -5.10 -9.51
CA ASP A 145 1.37 -4.15 -8.60
C ASP A 145 0.34 -3.28 -9.36
N HIS A 146 -0.82 -3.06 -8.75
CA HIS A 146 -1.89 -2.29 -9.37
C HIS A 146 -2.80 -1.70 -8.29
N TYR A 147 -3.43 -0.57 -8.59
CA TYR A 147 -4.44 0.04 -7.75
C TYR A 147 -5.66 0.45 -8.57
N PHE A 148 -6.84 0.00 -8.16
CA PHE A 148 -8.10 0.44 -8.74
C PHE A 148 -8.63 1.64 -7.96
N PHE A 149 -9.10 2.65 -8.69
CA PHE A 149 -9.66 3.86 -8.10
C PHE A 149 -11.09 4.08 -8.61
N PRO A 150 -12.03 4.45 -7.74
CA PRO A 150 -13.41 4.71 -8.13
C PRO A 150 -13.67 6.22 -8.31
N VAL A 151 -12.62 6.96 -8.67
CA VAL A 151 -12.58 8.38 -8.99
C VAL A 151 -11.62 8.55 -10.18
N ASN A 152 -11.73 9.66 -10.91
CA ASN A 152 -10.87 9.87 -12.07
C ASN A 152 -9.45 10.37 -11.69
N GLU A 153 -8.55 10.41 -12.67
CA GLU A 153 -7.16 10.86 -12.47
C GLU A 153 -7.06 12.32 -12.01
N SER A 154 -7.90 13.22 -12.55
CA SER A 154 -7.87 14.64 -12.19
C SER A 154 -8.14 14.86 -10.69
N THR A 155 -9.07 14.09 -10.11
CA THR A 155 -9.34 14.08 -8.68
C THR A 155 -8.14 13.57 -7.88
N LEU A 156 -7.49 12.49 -8.33
CA LEU A 156 -6.31 11.93 -7.67
C LEU A 156 -5.12 12.90 -7.64
N SER A 157 -5.07 13.86 -8.58
CA SER A 157 -4.02 14.89 -8.63
C SER A 157 -4.28 16.14 -7.77
N SER A 158 -5.52 16.33 -7.30
CA SER A 158 -5.93 17.53 -6.55
C SER A 158 -5.80 17.33 -5.04
N SER A 159 -5.28 18.29 -4.27
CA SER A 159 -5.19 18.10 -2.81
C SER A 159 -6.55 18.25 -2.11
N VAL A 160 -6.81 17.39 -1.11
CA VAL A 160 -7.99 17.47 -0.24
C VAL A 160 -7.54 17.88 1.16
N GLY A 161 -7.97 19.06 1.61
CA GLY A 161 -7.63 19.60 2.93
C GLY A 161 -8.19 18.75 4.08
N GLU A 162 -7.55 18.82 5.25
CA GLU A 162 -7.95 18.04 6.43
C GLU A 162 -9.33 18.40 6.99
N SER A 163 -9.76 19.66 6.82
CA SER A 163 -11.08 20.14 7.28
C SER A 163 -12.25 19.60 6.46
N VAL A 164 -11.99 19.08 5.25
CA VAL A 164 -13.04 18.57 4.36
C VAL A 164 -13.49 17.22 4.89
N THR A 165 -14.81 17.04 4.97
CA THR A 165 -15.47 15.81 5.48
C THR A 165 -15.95 14.94 4.33
N SER A 166 -16.58 15.55 3.32
CA SER A 166 -17.23 14.81 2.23
C SER A 166 -17.07 15.50 0.87
N LEU A 167 -17.04 14.69 -0.19
CA LEU A 167 -16.92 15.14 -1.58
C LEU A 167 -17.97 14.46 -2.45
N PHE A 168 -18.55 15.22 -3.38
CA PHE A 168 -19.52 14.75 -4.36
C PHE A 168 -18.85 14.56 -5.72
N PHE A 169 -19.03 13.38 -6.29
CA PHE A 169 -18.54 13.00 -7.61
C PHE A 169 -19.70 12.68 -8.54
N ASP A 170 -19.61 13.06 -9.80
CA ASP A 170 -20.54 12.58 -10.83
C ASP A 170 -20.29 11.11 -11.21
N GLU A 171 -21.07 10.58 -12.16
CA GLU A 171 -20.95 9.18 -12.61
C GLU A 171 -19.61 8.89 -13.33
N ASP A 172 -18.95 9.91 -13.86
CA ASP A 172 -17.63 9.83 -14.51
C ASP A 172 -16.48 10.02 -13.51
N GLY A 173 -16.79 10.23 -12.23
CA GLY A 173 -15.82 10.41 -11.16
C GLY A 173 -15.17 11.80 -11.10
N ASN A 174 -15.76 12.82 -11.76
CA ASN A 174 -15.33 14.21 -11.60
C ASN A 174 -15.89 14.78 -10.30
N GLU A 175 -15.04 15.47 -9.55
CA GLU A 175 -15.48 16.22 -8.38
C GLU A 175 -16.29 17.46 -8.78
N LEU A 176 -17.54 17.56 -8.30
CA LEU A 176 -18.37 18.75 -8.53
C LEU A 176 -18.51 19.65 -7.30
N TYR A 177 -18.34 19.09 -6.10
CA TYR A 177 -18.53 19.82 -4.85
C TYR A 177 -17.80 19.15 -3.68
N ARG A 178 -17.33 19.94 -2.71
CA ARG A 178 -16.70 19.46 -1.46
C ARG A 178 -17.18 20.30 -0.28
N SER A 179 -17.27 19.68 0.89
CA SER A 179 -17.77 20.33 2.10
C SER A 179 -17.01 19.92 3.36
N ASN A 180 -16.95 20.83 4.33
CA ASN A 180 -16.54 20.52 5.70
C ASN A 180 -17.66 19.82 6.48
N ASP A 181 -18.89 19.91 6.00
CA ASP A 181 -20.05 19.18 6.51
C ASP A 181 -20.28 17.91 5.68
N ARG A 182 -21.30 17.12 6.06
CA ARG A 182 -21.65 15.90 5.32
C ARG A 182 -22.57 16.23 4.15
N ILE A 183 -22.18 15.86 2.94
CA ILE A 183 -23.06 15.88 1.77
C ILE A 183 -23.90 14.61 1.77
N GLY A 184 -25.20 14.75 1.52
CA GLY A 184 -26.13 13.64 1.39
C GLY A 184 -27.33 14.00 0.51
N LEU A 185 -28.14 13.00 0.18
CA LEU A 185 -29.44 13.26 -0.44
C LEU A 185 -30.30 14.07 0.53
N LEU A 186 -30.94 15.13 0.04
CA LEU A 186 -31.97 15.82 0.81
C LEU A 186 -33.13 14.86 0.99
N THR A 187 -33.45 14.51 2.23
CA THR A 187 -34.58 13.63 2.52
C THR A 187 -35.59 14.30 3.45
N ALA A 188 -36.88 14.05 3.23
CA ALA A 188 -37.93 14.58 4.09
C ALA A 188 -39.12 13.61 4.20
N TYR A 189 -39.99 13.87 5.18
CA TYR A 189 -41.28 13.19 5.33
C TYR A 189 -42.42 13.97 4.67
N HIS A 190 -42.25 15.27 4.46
CA HIS A 190 -43.25 16.16 3.91
C HIS A 190 -42.60 17.40 3.32
N THR A 191 -43.32 18.10 2.46
CA THR A 191 -42.98 19.45 2.00
C THR A 191 -43.89 20.49 2.63
N ASP A 192 -43.46 21.75 2.62
CA ASP A 192 -44.32 22.87 2.95
C ASP A 192 -45.40 23.13 1.88
N SER A 193 -46.24 24.14 2.10
CA SER A 193 -47.31 24.52 1.17
C SER A 193 -46.84 24.98 -0.22
N SER A 194 -45.54 25.24 -0.38
CA SER A 194 -44.92 25.58 -1.67
C SER A 194 -44.32 24.38 -2.40
N GLY A 195 -44.37 23.19 -1.79
CA GLY A 195 -43.76 21.97 -2.35
C GLY A 195 -42.26 21.85 -2.08
N GLU A 196 -41.72 22.67 -1.18
CA GLU A 196 -40.29 22.72 -0.86
C GLU A 196 -40.01 22.18 0.55
N VAL A 197 -38.76 21.77 0.79
CA VAL A 197 -38.27 21.41 2.12
C VAL A 197 -37.42 22.57 2.65
N PRO A 198 -37.83 23.23 3.73
CA PRO A 198 -37.08 24.36 4.28
C PRO A 198 -35.80 23.90 4.97
N ASP A 199 -34.74 24.71 4.86
CA ASP A 199 -33.49 24.47 5.56
C ASP A 199 -33.71 24.44 7.09
N ALA A 200 -32.93 23.60 7.78
CA ALA A 200 -33.03 23.42 9.23
C ALA A 200 -31.65 23.45 9.88
N THR A 201 -31.55 23.99 11.10
CA THR A 201 -30.28 24.01 11.84
C THR A 201 -30.03 22.75 12.67
N GLU A 202 -31.08 21.98 12.93
CA GLU A 202 -31.05 20.72 13.70
C GLU A 202 -31.83 19.63 12.93
N TYR A 203 -31.68 18.38 13.35
CA TYR A 203 -32.44 17.26 12.81
C TYR A 203 -33.93 17.58 12.88
N ASP A 204 -34.63 17.53 11.74
CA ASP A 204 -36.06 17.80 11.66
C ASP A 204 -36.87 16.52 11.96
N PRO A 205 -37.42 16.33 13.19
CA PRO A 205 -38.30 15.21 13.45
C PRO A 205 -39.69 15.51 12.83
N PRO A 206 -40.44 14.47 12.44
CA PRO A 206 -41.78 14.62 11.86
C PRO A 206 -42.85 15.13 12.86
N SER A 207 -42.45 15.59 14.04
CA SER A 207 -43.33 16.07 15.12
C SER A 207 -44.16 17.31 14.73
N GLY A 208 -43.86 17.94 13.59
CA GLY A 208 -44.66 19.02 12.98
C GLY A 208 -46.08 18.62 12.53
N LEU A 209 -46.43 17.33 12.44
CA LEU A 209 -47.81 16.92 12.12
C LEU A 209 -48.80 17.05 13.30
N ILE A 210 -48.44 17.75 14.38
CA ILE A 210 -49.35 18.07 15.48
C ILE A 210 -50.39 19.09 15.00
N SER A 211 -51.56 18.57 14.62
CA SER A 211 -52.85 19.26 14.42
C SER A 211 -52.93 20.40 13.39
N LEU A 212 -52.31 20.27 12.22
CA LEU A 212 -52.47 21.26 11.15
C LEU A 212 -53.15 20.63 9.92
N ASN A 213 -54.00 21.46 9.31
CA ASN A 213 -54.93 21.13 8.25
C ASN A 213 -54.26 20.36 7.10
N ARG A 214 -54.96 19.39 6.49
CA ARG A 214 -54.47 18.60 5.34
C ARG A 214 -54.02 19.48 4.15
N ASP A 215 -54.46 20.74 4.13
CA ASP A 215 -54.15 21.72 3.09
C ASP A 215 -52.76 22.40 3.22
N SER A 216 -52.01 22.20 4.31
CA SER A 216 -50.75 22.95 4.55
C SER A 216 -49.45 22.20 4.26
N TYR A 217 -49.48 20.88 4.04
CA TYR A 217 -48.29 20.05 3.80
C TYR A 217 -48.62 18.86 2.88
N GLU A 218 -47.66 18.43 2.06
CA GLU A 218 -47.76 17.19 1.27
C GLU A 218 -46.91 16.09 1.91
N VAL A 219 -47.51 14.93 2.19
CA VAL A 219 -46.79 13.76 2.75
C VAL A 219 -45.96 13.11 1.65
N LEU A 220 -44.66 12.99 1.89
CA LEU A 220 -43.72 12.25 1.05
C LEU A 220 -43.62 10.80 1.55
N GLY A 221 -43.35 9.86 0.63
CA GLY A 221 -43.12 8.45 0.96
C GLY A 221 -44.29 7.74 1.68
N PRO A 222 -45.54 7.79 1.18
CA PRO A 222 -46.65 7.10 1.81
C PRO A 222 -46.46 5.57 1.80
N VAL A 223 -46.68 4.92 2.94
CA VAL A 223 -46.55 3.47 3.08
C VAL A 223 -47.93 2.82 3.09
N SER A 224 -48.25 2.11 2.03
CA SER A 224 -49.55 1.44 1.88
C SER A 224 -49.58 0.03 2.48
N GLY A 225 -50.77 -0.39 2.93
CA GLY A 225 -51.02 -1.76 3.41
C GLY A 225 -50.49 -2.06 4.81
N VAL A 226 -50.04 -1.06 5.57
CA VAL A 226 -49.59 -1.25 6.96
C VAL A 226 -50.80 -1.43 7.85
N TYR A 227 -50.82 -2.52 8.62
CA TYR A 227 -51.93 -2.85 9.51
C TYR A 227 -51.72 -2.19 10.87
N ILE A 228 -52.71 -1.45 11.35
CA ILE A 228 -52.67 -0.70 12.61
C ILE A 228 -53.73 -1.26 13.56
N GLU A 229 -53.32 -1.60 14.78
CA GLU A 229 -54.20 -2.11 15.84
C GLU A 229 -54.14 -1.23 17.08
N THR A 230 -55.29 -0.98 17.71
CA THR A 230 -55.37 -0.20 18.95
C THR A 230 -55.75 -1.06 20.15
N PHE A 231 -55.14 -0.75 21.30
CA PHE A 231 -55.38 -1.37 22.60
C PHE A 231 -55.68 -0.29 23.66
N GLY A 232 -56.59 -0.59 24.59
CA GLY A 232 -57.03 0.33 25.65
C GLY A 232 -58.51 0.73 25.60
N GLY A 233 -59.23 0.35 24.53
CA GLY A 233 -60.69 0.50 24.39
C GLY A 233 -61.48 -0.80 24.52
N VAL A 234 -62.76 -0.78 24.16
CA VAL A 234 -63.62 -1.97 24.10
C VAL A 234 -63.29 -2.78 22.85
N GLY A 235 -62.63 -3.91 23.05
CA GLY A 235 -62.15 -4.76 21.97
C GLY A 235 -60.93 -4.19 21.24
N ILE A 236 -60.30 -5.00 20.41
CA ILE A 236 -59.23 -4.56 19.50
C ILE A 236 -59.88 -3.91 18.28
N GLN A 237 -59.53 -2.67 18.00
CA GLN A 237 -59.96 -1.96 16.79
C GLN A 237 -58.77 -1.86 15.84
N SER A 238 -59.00 -2.03 14.54
CA SER A 238 -57.94 -2.02 13.56
C SER A 238 -58.31 -1.32 12.26
N GLY A 239 -57.28 -0.97 11.49
CA GLY A 239 -57.38 -0.37 10.16
C GLY A 239 -56.10 -0.68 9.37
N ALA A 240 -56.08 -0.29 8.10
CA ALA A 240 -54.89 -0.39 7.25
C ALA A 240 -54.67 0.92 6.50
N SER A 241 -53.42 1.24 6.21
CA SER A 241 -53.09 2.40 5.39
C SER A 241 -53.44 2.17 3.92
N ASP A 242 -53.99 3.19 3.27
CA ASP A 242 -54.27 3.19 1.84
C ASP A 242 -53.03 3.57 1.00
N THR A 243 -53.20 3.77 -0.31
CA THR A 243 -52.12 4.13 -1.24
C THR A 243 -51.48 5.50 -0.96
N SER A 244 -52.17 6.38 -0.23
CA SER A 244 -51.65 7.67 0.26
C SER A 244 -51.08 7.58 1.69
N GLY A 245 -50.94 6.36 2.21
CA GLY A 245 -50.49 6.09 3.57
C GLY A 245 -51.54 6.43 4.63
N SER A 246 -52.70 6.97 4.24
CA SER A 246 -53.76 7.40 5.15
C SER A 246 -54.49 6.21 5.76
N TYR A 247 -54.87 6.33 7.03
CA TYR A 247 -55.72 5.35 7.69
C TYR A 247 -56.71 6.04 8.64
N VAL A 248 -57.80 5.33 8.96
CA VAL A 248 -58.78 5.74 9.97
C VAL A 248 -59.17 4.52 10.81
N ILE A 249 -59.12 4.66 12.12
CA ILE A 249 -59.62 3.69 13.10
C ILE A 249 -60.71 4.36 13.93
N ARG A 250 -61.85 3.69 14.07
CA ARG A 250 -62.94 4.14 14.92
C ARG A 250 -63.15 3.12 16.02
N GLY A 251 -63.21 3.59 17.25
CA GLY A 251 -63.34 2.72 18.42
C GLY A 251 -64.21 3.30 19.51
N ARG A 252 -64.33 2.54 20.59
CA ARG A 252 -65.05 2.94 21.80
C ARG A 252 -64.11 2.80 23.00
N LEU A 253 -64.07 3.81 23.85
CA LEU A 253 -63.41 3.73 25.15
C LEU A 253 -64.27 2.87 26.08
N SER A 254 -63.67 2.23 27.08
CA SER A 254 -64.43 1.60 28.18
C SER A 254 -65.38 2.62 28.86
N PRO A 255 -66.48 2.18 29.50
CA PRO A 255 -67.46 3.10 30.08
C PRO A 255 -66.78 4.10 31.00
N CYS A 256 -67.09 5.39 30.84
CA CYS A 256 -66.46 6.41 31.67
C CYS A 256 -66.95 6.26 33.12
N PRO A 257 -66.05 6.14 34.11
CA PRO A 257 -66.43 6.18 35.51
C PRO A 257 -66.99 7.58 35.82
N GLY A 258 -67.72 7.77 36.92
CA GLY A 258 -68.41 9.03 37.29
C GLY A 258 -67.53 10.29 37.48
N PHE A 259 -66.35 10.37 36.87
CA PHE A 259 -65.43 11.50 36.83
C PHE A 259 -64.82 11.62 35.42
N SER A 260 -64.23 12.77 35.10
CA SER A 260 -63.47 12.92 33.85
C SER A 260 -62.03 12.41 34.01
N TYR A 261 -61.55 11.64 33.04
CA TYR A 261 -60.13 11.25 32.93
C TYR A 261 -59.75 11.07 31.46
N PHE A 262 -58.46 10.92 31.18
CA PHE A 262 -57.94 10.76 29.82
C PHE A 262 -57.29 9.38 29.65
N PRO A 263 -58.06 8.31 29.36
CA PRO A 263 -57.49 7.00 29.07
C PRO A 263 -56.50 7.04 27.91
N GLU A 264 -55.42 6.29 28.09
CA GLU A 264 -54.41 6.03 27.07
C GLU A 264 -54.92 4.95 26.11
N VAL A 265 -54.89 5.23 24.80
CA VAL A 265 -55.09 4.22 23.77
C VAL A 265 -53.81 4.11 22.97
N ASP A 266 -53.19 2.94 23.03
CA ASP A 266 -51.95 2.61 22.32
C ASP A 266 -52.31 2.03 20.94
N GLY A 267 -51.75 2.63 19.89
CA GLY A 267 -51.80 2.11 18.53
C GLY A 267 -50.47 1.46 18.14
N TYR A 268 -50.53 0.34 17.42
CA TYR A 268 -49.39 -0.40 16.92
C TYR A 268 -49.49 -0.54 15.40
N ALA A 269 -48.59 0.07 14.66
CA ALA A 269 -48.41 -0.19 13.24
C ALA A 269 -47.47 -1.38 13.05
N ARG A 270 -47.95 -2.40 12.32
CA ARG A 270 -47.22 -3.64 12.06
C ARG A 270 -46.44 -3.52 10.75
N LEU A 271 -45.13 -3.40 10.89
CA LEU A 271 -44.12 -3.50 9.84
C LEU A 271 -43.54 -4.91 9.81
N PHE A 272 -42.68 -5.20 8.82
CA PHE A 272 -42.04 -6.50 8.67
C PHE A 272 -40.60 -6.37 8.18
N TYR A 273 -39.77 -7.34 8.51
CA TYR A 273 -38.47 -7.49 7.88
C TYR A 273 -38.18 -8.96 7.55
N SER A 274 -37.32 -9.16 6.55
CA SER A 274 -36.98 -10.46 6.01
C SER A 274 -36.27 -11.32 7.05
N ASN A 275 -36.71 -12.56 7.17
CA ASN A 275 -36.00 -13.60 7.89
C ASN A 275 -35.32 -14.51 6.88
N PHE A 276 -33.99 -14.51 6.84
CA PHE A 276 -33.24 -15.43 6.00
C PHE A 276 -33.25 -16.82 6.63
N HIS A 277 -34.21 -17.65 6.22
CA HIS A 277 -34.26 -19.05 6.64
C HIS A 277 -34.41 -19.95 5.41
N PRO A 278 -33.62 -21.04 5.27
CA PRO A 278 -33.68 -21.96 4.13
C PRO A 278 -35.05 -22.61 3.84
N ARG A 279 -36.03 -22.47 4.74
CA ARG A 279 -37.35 -23.13 4.67
C ARG A 279 -38.52 -22.14 4.42
N GLY A 280 -38.23 -20.87 4.14
CA GLY A 280 -39.26 -19.88 3.76
C GLY A 280 -40.22 -19.50 4.89
N VAL A 281 -39.68 -19.21 6.09
CA VAL A 281 -40.47 -18.75 7.26
C VAL A 281 -41.06 -17.35 6.98
N PRO A 282 -42.27 -17.02 7.48
CA PRO A 282 -42.85 -15.68 7.34
C PRO A 282 -41.95 -14.57 7.92
N SER A 283 -41.98 -13.40 7.28
CA SER A 283 -41.30 -12.18 7.73
C SER A 283 -41.59 -11.87 9.20
N ILE A 284 -40.59 -11.39 9.93
CA ILE A 284 -40.72 -11.12 11.35
C ILE A 284 -41.44 -9.77 11.53
N PRO A 285 -42.52 -9.70 12.33
CA PRO A 285 -43.23 -8.45 12.56
C PRO A 285 -42.40 -7.51 13.42
N TYR A 286 -42.40 -6.23 13.05
CA TYR A 286 -41.85 -5.12 13.80
C TYR A 286 -42.99 -4.15 14.13
N HIS A 287 -43.14 -3.74 15.39
CA HIS A 287 -44.27 -2.90 15.80
C HIS A 287 -43.81 -1.48 16.17
N LEU A 288 -44.26 -0.49 15.41
CA LEU A 288 -44.16 0.91 15.82
C LEU A 288 -45.33 1.27 16.72
N ARG A 289 -45.04 1.84 17.89
CA ARG A 289 -46.06 2.24 18.85
C ARG A 289 -46.34 3.74 18.79
N ARG A 290 -47.61 4.13 18.87
CA ARG A 290 -48.05 5.50 19.17
C ARG A 290 -49.09 5.49 20.28
N ARG A 291 -49.22 6.60 20.99
CA ARG A 291 -50.15 6.74 22.11
C ARG A 291 -51.02 7.97 21.92
N SER A 292 -52.32 7.80 22.13
CA SER A 292 -53.29 8.89 22.21
C SER A 292 -53.87 9.01 23.61
N TYR A 293 -54.25 10.22 23.98
CA TYR A 293 -54.99 10.53 25.21
C TYR A 293 -56.38 10.97 24.81
N ASN A 294 -57.39 10.17 25.17
CA ASN A 294 -58.77 10.40 24.73
C ASN A 294 -59.58 10.84 25.94
N ALA A 295 -60.36 11.91 25.83
CA ALA A 295 -61.22 12.39 26.91
C ALA A 295 -62.35 11.40 27.21
N CYS A 296 -62.52 11.03 28.47
CA CYS A 296 -63.62 10.19 28.93
C CYS A 296 -64.36 10.95 30.03
N ILE A 297 -65.59 11.41 29.75
CA ILE A 297 -66.34 12.32 30.63
C ILE A 297 -67.56 11.60 31.21
N GLY A 298 -67.40 10.96 32.38
CA GLY A 298 -68.49 10.16 32.96
C GLY A 298 -69.44 10.91 33.90
N TYR A 299 -69.45 12.25 33.92
CA TYR A 299 -70.39 13.02 34.76
C TYR A 299 -71.87 12.77 34.42
N GLY A 300 -72.16 12.25 33.22
CA GLY A 300 -73.51 11.82 32.81
C GLY A 300 -73.96 10.45 33.36
N ALA A 301 -73.09 9.69 34.04
CA ALA A 301 -73.38 8.34 34.55
C ALA A 301 -74.03 8.33 35.95
N PHE A 302 -74.19 9.49 36.61
CA PHE A 302 -74.90 9.56 37.89
C PHE A 302 -76.43 9.49 37.70
N PRO A 303 -77.15 8.71 38.52
CA PRO A 303 -78.61 8.72 38.52
C PRO A 303 -79.12 10.12 38.94
N PRO A 304 -80.20 10.64 38.32
CA PRO A 304 -80.73 11.94 38.69
C PRO A 304 -81.14 11.97 40.17
N GLY A 305 -80.82 13.08 40.85
CA GLY A 305 -81.57 13.45 42.05
C GLY A 305 -83.05 13.58 41.70
N LEU A 306 -83.94 13.05 42.55
CA LEU A 306 -85.40 13.11 42.32
C LEU A 306 -85.99 14.52 42.55
N ASP A 307 -85.15 15.51 42.85
CA ASP A 307 -85.53 16.90 43.07
C ASP A 307 -85.27 17.78 41.83
N LEU A 308 -85.93 18.93 41.78
CA LEU A 308 -85.80 19.87 40.66
C LEU A 308 -84.36 20.38 40.50
N GLY A 309 -83.61 20.49 41.61
CA GLY A 309 -82.19 20.86 41.61
C GLY A 309 -81.30 19.80 40.95
N GLY A 310 -81.51 18.52 41.26
CA GLY A 310 -80.81 17.39 40.64
C GLY A 310 -81.09 17.25 39.14
N LEU A 311 -82.34 17.45 38.71
CA LEU A 311 -82.69 17.46 37.29
C LEU A 311 -82.07 18.65 36.53
N MET A 312 -82.04 19.84 37.13
CA MET A 312 -81.40 21.03 36.53
C MET A 312 -79.88 20.87 36.43
N ALA A 313 -79.24 20.31 37.46
CA ALA A 313 -77.82 19.98 37.43
C ALA A 313 -77.49 18.94 36.34
N GLN A 314 -78.35 17.94 36.16
CA GLN A 314 -78.19 16.95 35.10
C GLN A 314 -78.30 17.57 33.70
N THR A 315 -79.26 18.47 33.45
CA THR A 315 -79.33 19.20 32.17
C THR A 315 -78.11 20.09 31.92
N ALA A 316 -77.53 20.68 32.96
CA ALA A 316 -76.28 21.46 32.84
C ALA A 316 -75.09 20.56 32.49
N VAL A 317 -74.97 19.40 33.13
CA VAL A 317 -73.94 18.38 32.80
C VAL A 317 -74.12 17.83 31.39
N ILE A 318 -75.35 17.54 30.97
CA ILE A 318 -75.66 17.11 29.58
C ILE A 318 -75.28 18.21 28.58
N GLY A 319 -75.54 19.48 28.89
CA GLY A 319 -75.12 20.61 28.06
C GLY A 319 -73.60 20.75 27.95
N ILE A 320 -72.86 20.44 29.02
CA ILE A 320 -71.39 20.42 29.03
C ILE A 320 -70.86 19.25 28.18
N VAL A 321 -71.41 18.04 28.34
CA VAL A 321 -71.00 16.83 27.59
C VAL A 321 -71.39 16.91 26.10
N ALA A 322 -72.53 17.52 25.76
CA ALA A 322 -72.92 17.71 24.36
C ALA A 322 -72.08 18.79 23.64
N GLY A 323 -71.38 19.66 24.39
CA GLY A 323 -70.50 20.69 23.87
C GLY A 323 -69.01 20.31 23.87
N THR A 324 -68.64 19.12 24.36
CA THR A 324 -67.24 18.67 24.35
C THR A 324 -66.83 18.15 22.97
N PRO A 325 -65.61 18.45 22.49
CA PRO A 325 -65.12 17.92 21.22
C PRO A 325 -65.10 16.39 21.22
N GLU A 326 -65.40 15.77 20.08
CA GLU A 326 -65.20 14.33 19.90
C GLU A 326 -63.71 13.98 20.07
N ASN A 327 -63.40 12.75 20.53
CA ASN A 327 -62.03 12.24 20.61
C ASN A 327 -61.47 11.93 19.22
N ILE A 328 -61.18 12.99 18.49
CA ILE A 328 -60.54 12.95 17.18
C ILE A 328 -59.07 13.24 17.41
N THR A 329 -58.21 12.24 17.22
CA THR A 329 -56.76 12.41 17.38
C THR A 329 -56.03 12.00 16.11
N THR A 330 -55.00 12.77 15.78
CA THR A 330 -54.10 12.45 14.68
C THR A 330 -52.96 11.58 15.22
N LEU A 331 -52.76 10.41 14.62
CA LEU A 331 -51.72 9.45 14.99
C LEU A 331 -50.88 9.12 13.76
N ASN A 332 -49.78 9.83 13.53
CA ASN A 332 -48.89 9.54 12.40
C ASN A 332 -47.80 8.53 12.78
N TYR A 333 -47.53 7.59 11.89
CA TYR A 333 -46.47 6.61 12.01
C TYR A 333 -45.37 6.93 11.00
N SER A 334 -44.36 7.64 11.47
CA SER A 334 -43.12 7.86 10.74
C SER A 334 -42.20 6.66 10.93
N VAL A 335 -41.85 6.00 9.83
CA VAL A 335 -40.95 4.85 9.83
C VAL A 335 -39.52 5.36 9.71
N GLY A 336 -38.87 5.55 10.86
CA GLY A 336 -37.46 5.90 10.99
C GLY A 336 -36.59 4.70 11.37
N VAL A 337 -36.90 3.51 10.84
CA VAL A 337 -36.15 2.28 11.14
C VAL A 337 -35.86 1.52 9.86
N HIS A 338 -34.61 1.08 9.74
CA HIS A 338 -34.14 0.21 8.67
C HIS A 338 -33.57 -1.06 9.29
N MET A 339 -33.90 -2.21 8.71
CA MET A 339 -33.29 -3.47 9.10
C MET A 339 -32.30 -3.89 8.01
N LEU A 340 -31.01 -3.72 8.26
CA LEU A 340 -30.00 -4.35 7.41
C LEU A 340 -30.15 -5.85 7.54
N VAL A 341 -30.28 -6.55 6.44
CA VAL A 341 -30.39 -8.01 6.40
C VAL A 341 -29.37 -8.53 5.39
N GLY A 342 -28.53 -9.47 5.80
CA GLY A 342 -27.47 -9.98 4.93
C GLY A 342 -27.01 -11.38 5.29
N GLN A 343 -26.10 -11.90 4.47
CA GLN A 343 -25.49 -13.22 4.62
C GLN A 343 -23.98 -13.11 4.51
N ALA A 344 -23.26 -13.93 5.27
CA ALA A 344 -21.81 -14.02 5.25
C ALA A 344 -21.34 -15.46 5.09
N TYR A 345 -20.29 -15.66 4.30
CA TYR A 345 -19.72 -16.97 3.97
C TYR A 345 -18.20 -16.93 4.09
N MET A 346 -17.59 -18.06 4.46
CA MET A 346 -16.14 -18.21 4.41
C MET A 346 -15.69 -18.66 3.03
N MET A 347 -14.63 -18.05 2.49
CA MET A 347 -14.09 -18.37 1.18
C MET A 347 -13.20 -19.61 1.24
N GLY A 348 -13.67 -20.74 0.68
CA GLY A 348 -12.85 -21.94 0.57
C GLY A 348 -12.55 -22.65 1.89
N VAL A 349 -13.35 -22.38 2.94
CA VAL A 349 -13.18 -22.93 4.30
C VAL A 349 -14.42 -23.74 4.68
N GLU A 350 -14.21 -24.91 5.29
CA GLU A 350 -15.29 -25.73 5.83
C GLU A 350 -15.71 -25.25 7.23
N VAL A 351 -17.02 -25.13 7.48
CA VAL A 351 -17.57 -24.66 8.76
C VAL A 351 -18.11 -25.84 9.58
N GLY A 352 -17.79 -25.88 10.88
CA GLY A 352 -18.32 -26.82 11.86
C GLY A 352 -17.31 -27.80 12.46
N GLY A 353 -16.09 -27.87 11.89
CA GLY A 353 -14.98 -28.69 12.40
C GLY A 353 -14.19 -28.04 13.55
N GLN A 354 -13.02 -28.58 13.89
CA GLN A 354 -12.05 -27.82 14.68
C GLN A 354 -11.45 -26.71 13.81
N THR A 355 -11.07 -25.59 14.41
CA THR A 355 -10.42 -24.50 13.68
C THR A 355 -8.98 -24.91 13.34
N GLU A 356 -8.69 -25.13 12.06
CA GLU A 356 -7.40 -25.64 11.60
C GLU A 356 -6.93 -24.89 10.35
N TYR A 357 -5.61 -24.71 10.28
CA TYR A 357 -4.92 -24.12 9.14
C TYR A 357 -4.18 -25.20 8.35
N HIS A 358 -4.00 -24.95 7.06
CA HIS A 358 -3.24 -25.81 6.18
C HIS A 358 -2.03 -25.07 5.63
N ALA A 359 -0.86 -25.69 5.74
CA ALA A 359 0.36 -25.21 5.12
C ALA A 359 1.20 -26.36 4.58
N GLU A 360 1.90 -26.06 3.49
CA GLU A 360 2.94 -26.87 2.87
C GLU A 360 4.22 -26.03 2.78
N ALA A 361 5.36 -26.70 2.92
CA ALA A 361 6.67 -26.11 2.67
C ALA A 361 6.98 -26.11 1.17
N SER A 362 7.84 -25.19 0.75
CA SER A 362 8.34 -25.10 -0.62
C SER A 362 8.88 -26.45 -1.11
N PRO A 363 8.56 -26.88 -2.34
CA PRO A 363 9.09 -28.11 -2.93
C PRO A 363 10.60 -28.08 -3.23
N GLN A 364 11.27 -26.93 -3.05
CA GLN A 364 12.71 -26.75 -3.27
C GLN A 364 13.13 -27.04 -4.73
N ASN A 365 12.32 -26.62 -5.71
CA ASN A 365 12.66 -26.83 -7.10
C ASN A 365 13.88 -25.98 -7.48
N PRO A 366 14.89 -26.55 -8.16
CA PRO A 366 16.05 -25.79 -8.63
C PRO A 366 15.60 -24.74 -9.64
N TYR A 367 16.26 -23.59 -9.58
CA TYR A 367 15.99 -22.42 -10.40
C TYR A 367 17.31 -21.84 -10.90
N GLU A 368 17.30 -21.32 -12.13
CA GLU A 368 18.47 -20.70 -12.74
C GLU A 368 18.02 -19.33 -13.26
N VAL A 369 18.72 -18.29 -12.84
CA VAL A 369 18.49 -16.92 -13.29
C VAL A 369 19.22 -16.70 -14.60
N LYS A 370 18.48 -16.24 -15.60
CA LYS A 370 19.05 -15.87 -16.90
C LYS A 370 19.21 -14.36 -16.95
N THR A 371 20.45 -13.93 -17.05
CA THR A 371 20.85 -12.53 -17.13
C THR A 371 22.10 -12.39 -17.99
N ASP A 372 22.44 -11.15 -18.26
CA ASP A 372 23.69 -10.66 -18.82
C ASP A 372 24.61 -10.31 -17.63
N TYR A 373 25.67 -11.09 -17.42
CA TYR A 373 26.62 -10.93 -16.31
C TYR A 373 27.88 -10.15 -16.73
N ASP A 374 28.23 -10.14 -18.02
CA ASP A 374 29.39 -9.40 -18.55
C ASP A 374 29.04 -7.99 -19.04
N GLY A 375 27.76 -7.62 -19.04
CA GLY A 375 27.27 -6.28 -19.37
C GLY A 375 27.20 -6.01 -20.89
N ASP A 376 27.41 -7.03 -21.73
CA ASP A 376 27.55 -6.85 -23.19
C ASP A 376 26.21 -6.61 -23.94
N GLY A 377 25.10 -6.61 -23.21
CA GLY A 377 23.74 -6.47 -23.71
C GLY A 377 23.15 -7.78 -24.25
N GLN A 378 23.82 -8.92 -24.12
CA GLN A 378 23.34 -10.25 -24.49
C GLN A 378 23.23 -11.14 -23.26
N LEU A 379 22.24 -12.05 -23.28
CA LEU A 379 22.10 -13.01 -22.17
C LEU A 379 23.18 -14.08 -22.27
N ASP A 380 23.84 -14.34 -21.15
CA ASP A 380 24.86 -15.38 -21.06
C ASP A 380 24.29 -16.77 -21.07
N ALA A 381 25.10 -17.71 -21.56
CA ALA A 381 24.76 -19.12 -21.51
C ALA A 381 25.04 -19.67 -20.10
N THR A 382 24.08 -20.45 -19.56
CA THR A 382 24.26 -21.18 -18.30
C THR A 382 24.23 -22.68 -18.53
N GLN A 383 25.01 -23.42 -17.74
CA GLN A 383 25.00 -24.89 -17.74
C GLN A 383 25.10 -25.41 -16.31
N ARG A 384 24.11 -26.19 -15.87
CA ARG A 384 24.17 -26.85 -14.56
C ARG A 384 25.27 -27.91 -14.48
N GLY A 385 26.00 -27.93 -13.37
CA GLY A 385 27.18 -28.78 -13.19
C GLY A 385 27.78 -28.79 -11.79
N ALA A 386 28.96 -29.41 -11.67
CA ALA A 386 29.73 -29.50 -10.44
C ALA A 386 31.23 -29.59 -10.78
N PHE A 387 32.09 -29.24 -9.82
CA PHE A 387 33.53 -29.44 -9.96
C PHE A 387 33.91 -30.92 -9.81
N ASN A 388 34.80 -31.40 -10.67
CA ASN A 388 35.39 -32.74 -10.58
C ASN A 388 36.57 -32.76 -9.57
N ALA A 389 37.24 -33.91 -9.45
CA ALA A 389 38.34 -34.09 -8.48
C ALA A 389 39.58 -33.23 -8.81
N GLU A 390 39.67 -32.76 -10.05
CA GLU A 390 40.74 -31.91 -10.58
C GLU A 390 40.39 -30.42 -10.52
N GLY A 391 39.22 -30.05 -9.97
CA GLY A 391 38.77 -28.65 -9.85
C GLY A 391 38.19 -28.07 -11.14
N LEU A 392 37.90 -28.89 -12.15
CA LEU A 392 37.28 -28.45 -13.41
C LEU A 392 35.76 -28.62 -13.36
N PHE A 393 35.04 -27.65 -13.90
CA PHE A 393 33.58 -27.67 -14.01
C PHE A 393 33.12 -28.66 -15.08
N GLU A 394 32.20 -29.56 -14.70
CA GLU A 394 31.57 -30.54 -15.60
C GLU A 394 30.05 -30.46 -15.52
N ALA A 395 29.39 -30.57 -16.68
CA ALA A 395 27.94 -30.59 -16.76
C ALA A 395 27.36 -31.79 -15.98
N ASN A 396 26.46 -31.50 -15.05
CA ASN A 396 25.82 -32.45 -14.16
C ASN A 396 24.41 -31.93 -13.82
N PRO A 397 23.33 -32.59 -14.28
CA PRO A 397 21.96 -32.17 -14.00
C PRO A 397 21.59 -32.13 -12.52
N ASP A 398 22.30 -32.90 -11.69
CA ASP A 398 22.10 -32.96 -10.24
C ASP A 398 23.14 -32.12 -9.48
N GLY A 399 23.94 -31.32 -10.19
CA GLY A 399 24.92 -30.41 -9.62
C GLY A 399 24.28 -29.32 -8.75
N ASP A 400 25.05 -28.82 -7.79
CA ASP A 400 24.67 -27.74 -6.87
C ASP A 400 25.02 -26.35 -7.41
N ARG A 401 25.65 -26.28 -8.59
CA ARG A 401 26.08 -25.05 -9.24
C ARG A 401 25.68 -25.01 -10.71
N TYR A 402 25.76 -23.83 -11.30
CA TYR A 402 25.80 -23.66 -12.75
C TYR A 402 26.97 -22.77 -13.16
N GLY A 403 27.59 -23.14 -14.27
CA GLY A 403 28.62 -22.34 -14.92
C GLY A 403 27.95 -21.31 -15.82
N VAL A 404 28.45 -20.08 -15.77
CA VAL A 404 28.06 -18.97 -16.64
C VAL A 404 29.16 -18.76 -17.68
N PHE A 405 28.77 -18.65 -18.94
CA PHE A 405 29.68 -18.47 -20.06
C PHE A 405 29.37 -17.13 -20.72
N PHE A 406 30.30 -16.18 -20.55
CA PHE A 406 30.20 -14.81 -21.02
C PHE A 406 30.07 -14.75 -22.55
N SER A 407 29.07 -14.03 -23.05
CA SER A 407 28.82 -13.89 -24.50
C SER A 407 29.93 -13.13 -25.21
N ALA A 408 30.53 -12.12 -24.58
CA ALA A 408 31.60 -11.33 -25.18
C ALA A 408 32.96 -12.05 -25.15
N SER A 409 33.22 -12.82 -24.09
CA SER A 409 34.54 -13.39 -23.77
C SER A 409 34.48 -14.87 -23.35
N PRO A 410 33.99 -15.79 -24.21
CA PRO A 410 33.92 -17.20 -23.84
C PRO A 410 35.32 -17.81 -23.70
N ARG A 411 35.57 -18.52 -22.59
CA ARG A 411 36.87 -19.17 -22.36
C ARG A 411 37.17 -20.25 -23.40
N SER A 412 38.40 -20.26 -23.88
CA SER A 412 38.84 -21.21 -24.93
C SER A 412 39.00 -22.66 -24.47
N ASP A 413 39.11 -22.87 -23.15
CA ASP A 413 39.20 -24.18 -22.50
C ASP A 413 37.84 -24.85 -22.28
N GLY A 414 36.74 -24.13 -22.57
CA GLY A 414 35.37 -24.61 -22.38
C GLY A 414 34.93 -24.66 -20.92
N GLN A 415 35.68 -24.05 -20.00
CA GLN A 415 35.25 -23.81 -18.62
C GLN A 415 34.37 -22.56 -18.55
N PRO A 416 33.47 -22.45 -17.57
CA PRO A 416 32.70 -21.23 -17.37
C PRO A 416 33.59 -20.07 -16.88
N ASN A 417 33.20 -18.84 -17.19
CA ASN A 417 33.87 -17.63 -16.71
C ASN A 417 33.68 -17.47 -15.20
N ILE A 418 32.43 -17.63 -14.74
CA ILE A 418 32.07 -17.66 -13.32
C ILE A 418 31.17 -18.86 -13.00
N THR A 419 31.08 -19.23 -11.72
CA THR A 419 30.09 -20.20 -11.26
C THR A 419 29.16 -19.58 -10.23
N ARG A 420 27.88 -19.92 -10.32
CA ARG A 420 26.84 -19.55 -9.36
C ARG A 420 26.25 -20.78 -8.70
N ILE A 421 25.73 -20.61 -7.49
CA ILE A 421 25.00 -21.64 -6.77
C ILE A 421 23.61 -21.78 -7.38
N VAL A 422 23.08 -22.99 -7.45
CA VAL A 422 21.72 -23.19 -7.98
C VAL A 422 20.71 -22.59 -7.00
N ASP A 423 19.89 -21.67 -7.49
CA ASP A 423 18.83 -21.04 -6.71
C ASP A 423 17.68 -22.02 -6.44
N THR A 424 16.83 -21.66 -5.48
CA THR A 424 15.55 -22.34 -5.28
C THR A 424 14.41 -21.46 -5.77
N ALA A 425 13.55 -22.02 -6.63
CA ALA A 425 12.39 -21.30 -7.15
C ALA A 425 11.51 -20.79 -5.99
N PRO A 426 11.11 -19.50 -5.99
CA PRO A 426 10.27 -18.95 -4.93
C PRO A 426 8.92 -19.67 -4.89
N TYR A 427 8.46 -20.04 -3.70
CA TYR A 427 7.18 -20.74 -3.55
C TYR A 427 6.01 -19.75 -3.58
N ILE A 428 5.63 -19.33 -4.79
CA ILE A 428 4.64 -18.27 -5.01
C ILE A 428 3.18 -18.63 -4.65
N ALA A 429 2.91 -19.87 -4.21
CA ALA A 429 1.58 -20.26 -3.74
C ALA A 429 1.34 -19.78 -2.30
N SER A 430 0.14 -19.25 -2.03
CA SER A 430 -0.27 -18.93 -0.66
C SER A 430 -0.39 -20.19 0.21
N THR A 431 0.12 -20.14 1.43
CA THR A 431 0.15 -21.26 2.38
C THR A 431 -0.10 -20.74 3.81
N GLY A 432 -0.46 -21.60 4.75
CA GLY A 432 -0.88 -21.15 6.09
C GLY A 432 -2.27 -20.54 6.09
N LEU A 433 -3.15 -21.02 5.20
CA LEU A 433 -4.53 -20.54 5.10
C LEU A 433 -5.45 -21.40 5.95
N LEU A 434 -6.58 -20.82 6.34
CA LEU A 434 -7.60 -21.53 7.10
C LEU A 434 -8.21 -22.62 6.22
N LYS A 435 -8.36 -23.82 6.77
CA LYS A 435 -8.98 -24.96 6.08
C LYS A 435 -10.36 -25.25 6.64
N THR A 436 -10.47 -25.27 7.97
CA THR A 436 -11.72 -25.52 8.70
C THR A 436 -11.86 -24.51 9.84
N ILE A 437 -13.09 -24.14 10.18
CA ILE A 437 -13.40 -23.25 11.29
C ILE A 437 -14.51 -23.83 12.16
N SER A 438 -14.36 -23.76 13.48
CA SER A 438 -15.40 -24.15 14.43
C SER A 438 -16.59 -23.19 14.40
N GLU A 439 -17.76 -23.67 14.80
CA GLU A 439 -18.95 -22.81 14.87
C GLU A 439 -18.76 -21.64 15.84
N ASP A 440 -18.07 -21.86 16.96
CA ASP A 440 -17.84 -20.83 17.97
C ASP A 440 -16.86 -19.77 17.46
N ASP A 441 -15.79 -20.18 16.79
CA ASP A 441 -14.85 -19.25 16.17
C ASP A 441 -15.48 -18.51 15.00
N PHE A 442 -16.36 -19.16 14.23
CA PHE A 442 -17.09 -18.48 13.17
C PHE A 442 -18.11 -17.46 13.72
N LYS A 443 -18.76 -17.77 14.84
CA LYS A 443 -19.60 -16.81 15.57
C LYS A 443 -18.79 -15.66 16.16
N ASN A 444 -17.48 -15.81 16.36
CA ASN A 444 -16.60 -14.70 16.74
C ASN A 444 -16.29 -13.78 15.53
N THR A 445 -17.34 -13.29 14.87
CA THR A 445 -17.28 -12.39 13.73
C THR A 445 -17.96 -11.08 14.07
N ASP A 446 -17.20 -10.00 13.97
CA ASP A 446 -17.69 -8.65 14.16
C ASP A 446 -18.41 -8.15 12.91
N ILE A 447 -19.45 -7.35 13.12
CA ILE A 447 -20.18 -6.65 12.05
C ILE A 447 -20.07 -5.15 12.32
N LEU A 448 -19.34 -4.46 11.46
CA LEU A 448 -19.09 -3.03 11.53
C LEU A 448 -19.78 -2.34 10.37
N VAL A 449 -20.58 -1.30 10.64
CA VAL A 449 -21.32 -0.55 9.63
C VAL A 449 -20.79 0.87 9.60
N PHE A 450 -20.31 1.31 8.45
CA PHE A 450 -19.75 2.64 8.22
C PHE A 450 -20.60 3.44 7.23
N ARG A 451 -20.60 4.76 7.38
CA ARG A 451 -21.20 5.68 6.41
C ARG A 451 -20.17 6.05 5.34
N GLU A 452 -20.50 5.87 4.06
CA GLU A 452 -19.54 6.13 2.97
C GLU A 452 -19.19 7.61 2.80
N SER A 453 -20.11 8.52 3.13
CA SER A 453 -19.93 9.97 2.94
C SER A 453 -18.94 10.61 3.92
N THR A 454 -18.70 9.98 5.08
CA THR A 454 -17.87 10.52 6.16
C THR A 454 -16.79 9.54 6.61
N GLY A 455 -16.96 8.25 6.36
CA GLY A 455 -16.08 7.18 6.86
C GLY A 455 -16.31 6.84 8.34
N GLU A 456 -17.35 7.41 8.96
CA GLU A 456 -17.66 7.23 10.38
C GLU A 456 -18.30 5.88 10.67
N LEU A 457 -18.06 5.35 11.86
CA LEU A 457 -18.69 4.13 12.36
C LEU A 457 -20.12 4.44 12.84
N ILE A 458 -21.09 3.68 12.35
CA ILE A 458 -22.51 3.78 12.73
C ILE A 458 -22.88 2.74 13.77
N VAL A 459 -22.55 1.47 13.51
CA VAL A 459 -22.88 0.32 14.38
C VAL A 459 -21.66 -0.58 14.48
N GLU A 460 -21.42 -1.09 15.69
CA GLU A 460 -20.39 -2.08 15.98
C GLU A 460 -20.99 -3.25 16.77
N ARG A 461 -21.12 -4.41 16.14
CA ARG A 461 -21.56 -5.63 16.81
C ARG A 461 -20.39 -6.59 16.96
N SER A 462 -19.95 -6.80 18.21
CA SER A 462 -18.86 -7.73 18.52
C SER A 462 -19.37 -9.17 18.67
N GLY A 463 -19.00 -10.03 17.73
CA GLY A 463 -19.45 -11.43 17.65
C GLY A 463 -20.97 -11.66 17.48
N LEU A 464 -21.34 -12.92 17.27
CA LEU A 464 -22.70 -13.43 17.11
C LEU A 464 -23.13 -14.20 18.35
N LYS A 465 -23.58 -13.51 19.40
CA LYS A 465 -23.95 -14.14 20.68
C LYS A 465 -25.35 -14.78 20.64
N GLY A 466 -25.46 -16.02 21.11
CA GLY A 466 -26.69 -16.82 21.04
C GLY A 466 -27.87 -16.34 21.91
N ASP A 467 -27.60 -15.51 22.93
CA ASP A 467 -28.64 -14.94 23.80
C ASP A 467 -29.35 -13.71 23.18
N GLU A 468 -28.91 -13.27 22.00
CA GLU A 468 -29.46 -12.10 21.30
C GLU A 468 -30.67 -12.42 20.40
N ASN A 469 -31.30 -13.59 20.58
CA ASN A 469 -32.51 -14.00 19.86
C ASN A 469 -33.69 -13.00 19.96
N TYR A 470 -33.71 -12.15 21.00
CA TYR A 470 -34.73 -11.12 21.18
C TYR A 470 -34.41 -9.79 20.47
N VAL A 471 -33.20 -9.63 19.94
CA VAL A 471 -32.70 -8.39 19.32
C VAL A 471 -32.71 -8.47 17.78
N MET A 472 -33.54 -9.37 17.24
CA MET A 472 -33.86 -9.54 15.81
C MET A 472 -32.84 -10.39 15.04
N GLY A 473 -32.90 -11.73 15.16
CA GLY A 473 -32.28 -12.67 14.21
C GLY A 473 -32.00 -14.07 14.77
N ASP A 474 -32.26 -15.12 13.98
CA ASP A 474 -31.87 -16.52 14.24
C ASP A 474 -30.57 -16.83 13.48
N THR A 475 -29.49 -17.15 14.19
CA THR A 475 -28.18 -17.48 13.61
C THR A 475 -28.05 -18.99 13.39
N SER A 476 -28.52 -19.47 12.24
CA SER A 476 -28.19 -20.81 11.76
C SER A 476 -26.79 -20.81 11.13
N VAL A 477 -25.86 -21.54 11.73
CA VAL A 477 -24.53 -21.79 11.20
C VAL A 477 -24.56 -23.15 10.51
N SER A 478 -24.40 -23.18 9.18
CA SER A 478 -24.18 -24.44 8.45
C SER A 478 -23.09 -24.29 7.41
N THR A 479 -23.22 -23.32 6.50
CA THR A 479 -22.18 -22.94 5.50
C THR A 479 -21.88 -21.43 5.49
N GLY A 480 -22.64 -20.67 6.26
CA GLY A 480 -22.62 -19.22 6.40
C GLY A 480 -23.59 -18.85 7.52
N PHE A 481 -23.63 -17.57 7.90
CA PHE A 481 -24.62 -17.06 8.85
C PHE A 481 -25.41 -15.91 8.25
N ASN A 482 -26.65 -15.78 8.72
CA ASN A 482 -27.49 -14.64 8.42
C ASN A 482 -27.43 -13.66 9.57
N TYR A 483 -27.51 -12.38 9.26
CA TYR A 483 -27.50 -11.33 10.26
C TYR A 483 -28.55 -10.28 9.94
N SER A 484 -29.03 -9.64 11.01
CA SER A 484 -29.82 -8.44 10.92
C SER A 484 -29.32 -7.38 11.90
N VAL A 485 -29.28 -6.14 11.44
CA VAL A 485 -28.86 -4.97 12.24
C VAL A 485 -29.88 -3.87 12.05
N ALA A 486 -30.48 -3.42 13.15
CA ALA A 486 -31.43 -2.32 13.13
C ALA A 486 -30.69 -0.99 13.18
N ILE A 487 -31.00 -0.10 12.23
CA ILE A 487 -30.59 1.30 12.30
C ILE A 487 -31.84 2.15 12.53
N ARG A 488 -31.84 2.91 13.62
CA ARG A 488 -33.00 3.63 14.13
C ARG A 488 -32.73 5.12 14.22
N SER A 489 -33.78 5.88 13.93
CA SER A 489 -33.86 7.32 14.07
C SER A 489 -34.86 7.68 15.19
N PRO A 490 -34.88 8.95 15.65
CA PRO A 490 -35.72 9.43 16.76
C PRO A 490 -37.21 9.12 16.66
N GLU A 491 -37.73 8.87 15.47
CA GLU A 491 -39.13 8.54 15.21
C GLU A 491 -39.60 7.26 15.91
N ASP A 492 -38.67 6.34 16.17
CA ASP A 492 -38.93 5.08 16.83
C ASP A 492 -38.88 5.17 18.38
N MET A 493 -38.73 6.39 18.93
CA MET A 493 -38.63 6.63 20.38
C MET A 493 -39.82 6.07 21.19
N PHE A 494 -41.02 5.95 20.60
CA PHE A 494 -42.19 5.43 21.30
C PHE A 494 -42.17 3.90 21.49
N SER A 495 -41.23 3.21 20.83
CA SER A 495 -40.98 1.77 20.96
C SER A 495 -40.02 1.44 22.11
N ILE A 496 -39.34 2.44 22.70
CA ILE A 496 -38.32 2.29 23.78
C ILE A 496 -38.78 1.38 24.92
N ARG A 497 -39.98 1.64 25.46
CA ARG A 497 -40.51 0.87 26.61
C ARG A 497 -40.88 -0.56 26.25
N ALA A 498 -41.31 -0.79 25.00
CA ALA A 498 -41.61 -2.14 24.53
C ALA A 498 -40.33 -2.99 24.39
N MET A 499 -39.17 -2.34 24.20
CA MET A 499 -37.86 -2.97 24.09
C MET A 499 -37.03 -2.87 25.39
N GLY A 500 -37.69 -2.51 26.51
CA GLY A 500 -37.08 -2.53 27.84
C GLY A 500 -35.98 -1.48 28.07
N ALA A 501 -35.89 -0.42 27.27
CA ALA A 501 -35.00 0.72 27.51
C ALA A 501 -35.71 1.84 28.30
N GLY A 502 -34.96 2.62 29.08
CA GLY A 502 -35.47 3.74 29.87
C GLY A 502 -35.55 5.06 29.10
N ASN A 503 -34.62 5.30 28.17
CA ASN A 503 -34.55 6.51 27.33
C ASN A 503 -33.95 6.19 25.95
N PHE A 504 -33.90 7.20 25.06
CA PHE A 504 -33.46 7.03 23.66
C PHE A 504 -31.98 6.68 23.53
N VAL A 505 -31.11 7.27 24.35
CA VAL A 505 -29.68 6.96 24.36
C VAL A 505 -29.44 5.49 24.75
N GLU A 506 -30.09 5.02 25.81
CA GLU A 506 -30.04 3.62 26.23
C GLU A 506 -30.60 2.69 25.14
N PHE A 507 -31.61 3.15 24.40
CA PHE A 507 -32.21 2.40 23.31
C PHE A 507 -31.25 2.21 22.14
N GLN A 508 -30.55 3.27 21.72
CA GLN A 508 -29.49 3.21 20.71
C GLN A 508 -28.30 2.37 21.18
N ALA A 509 -27.87 2.54 22.44
CA ALA A 509 -26.78 1.77 23.04
C ALA A 509 -27.04 0.26 23.06
N LYS A 510 -28.29 -0.16 23.32
CA LYS A 510 -28.68 -1.58 23.25
C LYS A 510 -28.56 -2.17 21.84
N GLN A 511 -28.64 -1.34 20.80
CA GLN A 511 -28.42 -1.74 19.40
C GLN A 511 -26.97 -1.58 18.95
N LYS A 512 -26.05 -1.25 19.88
CA LYS A 512 -24.63 -1.06 19.60
C LYS A 512 -24.32 0.05 18.59
N VAL A 513 -25.18 1.07 18.56
CA VAL A 513 -24.92 2.30 17.81
C VAL A 513 -23.74 3.04 18.45
N ASN A 514 -22.87 3.62 17.62
CA ASN A 514 -21.76 4.45 18.06
C ASN A 514 -22.25 5.55 19.04
N PRO A 515 -21.64 5.72 20.23
CA PRO A 515 -21.98 6.78 21.19
C PRO A 515 -22.21 8.16 20.59
N ASP A 516 -21.42 8.56 19.61
CA ASP A 516 -21.52 9.87 18.95
C ASP A 516 -22.86 10.06 18.19
N LEU A 517 -23.55 8.95 17.89
CA LEU A 517 -24.82 8.92 17.16
C LEU A 517 -26.01 8.47 18.04
N GLN A 518 -25.83 8.42 19.36
CA GLN A 518 -26.90 8.04 20.29
C GLN A 518 -27.79 9.21 20.72
N ALA A 519 -27.29 10.45 20.58
CA ALA A 519 -28.02 11.66 20.95
C ALA A 519 -29.23 11.89 20.04
N PHE A 520 -30.31 12.48 20.57
CA PHE A 520 -31.57 12.68 19.84
C PHE A 520 -31.45 13.69 18.68
N ASP A 521 -30.49 14.60 18.80
CA ASP A 521 -30.11 15.64 17.85
C ASP A 521 -28.87 15.27 17.03
N ALA A 522 -28.44 14.01 17.04
CA ALA A 522 -27.31 13.57 16.22
C ALA A 522 -27.67 13.56 14.72
N ASP A 523 -26.66 13.60 13.86
CA ASP A 523 -26.82 13.39 12.43
C ASP A 523 -27.06 11.90 12.10
N PHE A 524 -28.30 11.43 12.24
CA PHE A 524 -28.68 10.05 11.94
C PHE A 524 -28.52 9.71 10.46
N ILE A 525 -28.25 8.43 10.16
CA ILE A 525 -28.25 7.99 8.76
C ILE A 525 -29.67 8.03 8.18
N ARG A 526 -29.81 8.53 6.95
CA ARG A 526 -31.09 8.71 6.26
C ARG A 526 -31.24 7.75 5.09
N THR A 527 -32.49 7.53 4.68
CA THR A 527 -32.85 6.71 3.53
C THR A 527 -32.14 7.19 2.26
N GLY A 528 -31.57 6.26 1.50
CA GLY A 528 -30.81 6.56 0.28
C GLY A 528 -29.30 6.77 0.49
N GLU A 529 -28.84 6.95 1.73
CA GLU A 529 -27.39 7.01 2.00
C GLU A 529 -26.70 5.68 1.77
N ARG A 530 -25.43 5.71 1.34
CA ARG A 530 -24.62 4.50 1.16
C ARG A 530 -23.89 4.13 2.45
N ILE A 531 -23.96 2.86 2.79
CA ILE A 531 -23.21 2.27 3.90
C ILE A 531 -22.23 1.22 3.40
N ARG A 532 -21.16 1.02 4.16
CA ARG A 532 -20.23 -0.09 4.00
C ARG A 532 -20.30 -0.99 5.22
N VAL A 533 -20.57 -2.26 5.00
CA VAL A 533 -20.49 -3.30 6.01
C VAL A 533 -19.11 -3.93 5.90
N VAL A 534 -18.37 -3.96 7.01
CA VAL A 534 -17.08 -4.66 7.15
C VAL A 534 -17.27 -5.77 8.16
N MET A 535 -16.89 -6.98 7.80
CA MET A 535 -16.90 -8.13 8.69
C MET A 535 -15.49 -8.60 8.98
N ILE A 536 -15.20 -8.88 10.24
CA ILE A 536 -13.89 -9.38 10.69
C ILE A 536 -14.11 -10.56 11.62
N ASN A 537 -13.62 -11.73 11.24
CA ASN A 537 -13.57 -12.88 12.13
C ASN A 537 -12.39 -12.72 13.12
N ARG A 538 -12.68 -12.49 14.40
CA ARG A 538 -11.67 -12.24 15.44
C ARG A 538 -10.88 -13.48 15.86
N ALA A 539 -11.25 -14.67 15.40
CA ALA A 539 -10.47 -15.88 15.62
C ALA A 539 -9.38 -16.13 14.56
N THR A 540 -9.57 -15.63 13.33
CA THR A 540 -8.75 -15.99 12.15
C THR A 540 -8.26 -14.79 11.34
N GLY A 541 -8.82 -13.60 11.57
CA GLY A 541 -8.59 -12.38 10.80
C GLY A 541 -9.28 -12.36 9.44
N TYR A 542 -9.99 -13.42 9.06
CA TYR A 542 -10.70 -13.45 7.78
C TYR A 542 -11.72 -12.33 7.74
N MET A 543 -11.79 -11.63 6.61
CA MET A 543 -12.59 -10.42 6.48
C MET A 543 -13.27 -10.31 5.12
N GLY A 544 -14.32 -9.50 5.07
CA GLY A 544 -15.00 -9.14 3.83
C GLY A 544 -15.73 -7.82 3.96
N THR A 545 -16.03 -7.19 2.81
CA THR A 545 -16.71 -5.89 2.75
C THR A 545 -17.86 -5.92 1.73
N ALA A 546 -18.91 -5.15 1.99
CA ALA A 546 -19.99 -4.89 1.03
C ALA A 546 -20.51 -3.46 1.18
N ILE A 547 -20.93 -2.85 0.07
CA ILE A 547 -21.55 -1.53 0.06
C ILE A 547 -22.99 -1.66 -0.42
N THR A 548 -23.91 -1.00 0.26
CA THR A 548 -25.33 -0.95 -0.13
C THR A 548 -25.94 0.42 0.17
N PRO A 549 -26.87 0.92 -0.65
CA PRO A 549 -27.72 2.03 -0.26
C PRO A 549 -28.72 1.61 0.84
N LEU A 550 -29.06 2.54 1.72
CA LEU A 550 -30.06 2.36 2.78
C LEU A 550 -31.48 2.57 2.21
N THR A 551 -31.94 1.62 1.40
CA THR A 551 -33.25 1.67 0.73
C THR A 551 -34.05 0.39 1.00
N ALA A 552 -35.25 0.54 1.57
CA ALA A 552 -36.21 -0.56 1.71
C ALA A 552 -37.38 -0.38 0.73
N THR A 553 -38.11 -1.46 0.43
CA THR A 553 -39.24 -1.41 -0.51
C THR A 553 -40.49 -0.80 0.10
N TYR A 554 -40.64 -0.87 1.43
CA TYR A 554 -41.78 -0.39 2.22
C TYR A 554 -43.15 -0.89 1.79
N THR A 555 -43.23 -1.77 0.80
CA THR A 555 -44.49 -2.33 0.32
C THR A 555 -45.06 -3.23 1.42
N GLY A 556 -46.26 -2.92 1.91
CA GLY A 556 -46.84 -3.63 3.05
C GLY A 556 -46.08 -3.45 4.37
N GLY A 557 -45.22 -2.43 4.47
CA GLY A 557 -44.42 -2.15 5.66
C GLY A 557 -43.10 -2.93 5.75
N ASP A 558 -42.55 -3.42 4.64
CA ASP A 558 -41.22 -4.07 4.61
C ASP A 558 -40.08 -3.04 4.83
N ILE A 559 -39.34 -3.18 5.92
CA ILE A 559 -38.21 -2.31 6.30
C ILE A 559 -36.84 -2.95 6.03
N SER A 560 -36.79 -4.04 5.26
CA SER A 560 -35.55 -4.75 4.94
C SER A 560 -34.67 -3.96 3.98
N VAL A 561 -33.39 -3.84 4.33
CA VAL A 561 -32.31 -3.34 3.48
C VAL A 561 -31.37 -4.51 3.21
N TYR A 562 -31.38 -5.00 1.97
CA TYR A 562 -30.62 -6.18 1.59
C TYR A 562 -29.15 -5.84 1.36
N VAL A 563 -28.26 -6.39 2.19
CA VAL A 563 -26.82 -6.31 2.00
C VAL A 563 -26.38 -7.45 1.08
N PRO A 564 -25.57 -7.18 0.03
CA PRO A 564 -24.99 -8.24 -0.79
C PRO A 564 -24.24 -9.28 0.06
N PRO A 565 -24.24 -10.57 -0.33
CA PRO A 565 -23.49 -11.59 0.39
C PRO A 565 -22.01 -11.21 0.56
N ILE A 566 -21.51 -11.29 1.79
CA ILE A 566 -20.12 -10.99 2.13
C ILE A 566 -19.32 -12.29 2.11
N LEU A 567 -18.34 -12.37 1.23
CA LEU A 567 -17.39 -13.47 1.18
C LEU A 567 -16.14 -13.11 2.00
N MET A 568 -15.91 -13.82 3.09
CA MET A 568 -14.82 -13.58 4.03
C MET A 568 -13.60 -14.43 3.64
N GLY A 569 -12.49 -13.78 3.30
CA GLY A 569 -11.23 -14.40 2.91
C GLY A 569 -10.05 -13.92 3.76
N PRO A 570 -8.83 -14.47 3.54
CA PRO A 570 -7.63 -13.96 4.21
C PRO A 570 -7.45 -12.47 3.88
N PRO A 571 -7.03 -11.64 4.84
CA PRO A 571 -6.99 -10.20 4.62
C PRO A 571 -5.93 -9.81 3.60
N ASN A 572 -6.16 -8.67 2.95
CA ASN A 572 -5.16 -8.01 2.12
C ASN A 572 -4.25 -7.16 3.01
N LEU A 573 -3.46 -7.84 3.84
CA LEU A 573 -2.52 -7.25 4.80
C LEU A 573 -1.09 -7.58 4.37
N LYS A 574 -0.36 -6.61 3.81
CA LYS A 574 1.08 -6.76 3.55
C LYS A 574 1.87 -6.48 4.83
N VAL A 575 2.88 -7.30 5.10
CA VAL A 575 3.85 -7.12 6.19
C VAL A 575 5.24 -7.37 5.64
N TRP A 576 6.15 -6.41 5.82
CA TRP A 576 7.54 -6.55 5.39
C TRP A 576 8.48 -5.81 6.32
N THR A 577 9.75 -6.20 6.27
CA THR A 577 10.81 -5.57 7.06
C THR A 577 11.83 -4.95 6.11
N THR A 578 12.36 -3.79 6.47
CA THR A 578 13.51 -3.19 5.78
C THR A 578 14.65 -2.94 6.76
N ARG A 579 15.89 -3.12 6.32
CA ARG A 579 17.10 -2.84 7.11
C ARG A 579 17.95 -1.76 6.46
N ARG A 580 18.79 -1.13 7.27
CA ARG A 580 19.84 -0.20 6.85
C ARG A 580 21.18 -0.66 7.41
N PHE A 581 22.21 -0.66 6.58
CA PHE A 581 23.57 -1.02 6.98
C PHE A 581 24.59 -0.12 6.27
N GLY A 582 25.73 0.08 6.92
CA GLY A 582 26.88 0.75 6.34
C GLY A 582 27.75 -0.24 5.58
N ARG A 583 28.33 0.21 4.46
CA ARG A 583 29.30 -0.56 3.68
C ARG A 583 30.70 -0.38 4.26
N GLU A 584 31.62 -1.27 3.92
CA GLU A 584 32.99 -1.28 4.45
C GLU A 584 34.05 -1.20 3.32
N GLY A 585 35.34 -1.15 3.70
CA GLY A 585 36.43 -0.94 2.76
C GLY A 585 36.38 0.45 2.12
N LEU A 586 36.58 0.54 0.80
CA LEU A 586 36.46 1.80 0.07
C LEU A 586 35.06 2.43 0.14
N LEU A 587 34.03 1.63 0.42
CA LEU A 587 32.64 2.08 0.47
C LEU A 587 32.25 2.64 1.85
N ALA A 588 33.17 2.68 2.82
CA ALA A 588 32.88 3.09 4.20
C ALA A 588 32.33 4.52 4.36
N ASN A 589 32.63 5.42 3.41
CA ASN A 589 32.14 6.80 3.42
C ASN A 589 30.86 7.02 2.58
N SER A 590 30.29 5.95 2.04
CA SER A 590 29.05 6.01 1.26
C SER A 590 27.81 6.06 2.15
N ASP A 591 26.68 6.50 1.58
CA ASP A 591 25.41 6.50 2.30
C ASP A 591 24.95 5.08 2.67
N ASP A 592 24.33 4.94 3.86
CA ASP A 592 23.70 3.71 4.34
C ASP A 592 22.73 3.16 3.29
N VAL A 593 22.86 1.87 2.98
CA VAL A 593 22.02 1.20 2.00
C VAL A 593 20.77 0.65 2.66
N ARG A 594 19.59 0.92 2.08
CA ARG A 594 18.33 0.35 2.54
C ARG A 594 17.96 -0.89 1.71
N ARG A 595 17.75 -2.03 2.37
CA ARG A 595 17.29 -3.27 1.72
C ARG A 595 15.99 -3.78 2.35
N THR A 596 15.17 -4.44 1.54
CA THR A 596 14.00 -5.20 2.05
C THR A 596 14.48 -6.59 2.45
N ILE A 597 13.93 -7.15 3.52
CA ILE A 597 14.22 -8.52 3.93
C ILE A 597 13.09 -9.41 3.39
N SER A 598 13.41 -10.36 2.50
CA SER A 598 12.42 -11.34 2.06
C SER A 598 11.99 -12.25 3.21
N ASN A 599 10.82 -12.86 3.09
CA ASN A 599 10.38 -13.83 4.10
C ASN A 599 11.41 -14.96 4.24
N GLU A 600 11.74 -15.26 5.48
CA GLU A 600 12.77 -16.21 5.89
C GLU A 600 14.22 -15.78 5.68
N GLY A 601 14.42 -14.53 5.22
CA GLY A 601 15.71 -13.88 4.99
C GLY A 601 16.49 -13.53 6.27
N ALA A 602 17.45 -12.62 6.13
CA ALA A 602 18.35 -12.24 7.21
C ALA A 602 18.63 -10.74 7.31
N ALA A 603 19.16 -10.36 8.46
CA ALA A 603 19.66 -9.06 8.86
C ALA A 603 20.94 -9.28 9.68
N THR A 604 21.70 -8.23 9.99
CA THR A 604 22.92 -8.38 10.80
C THR A 604 22.85 -7.59 12.10
N THR A 605 23.67 -7.97 13.08
CA THR A 605 23.85 -7.23 14.34
C THR A 605 24.45 -5.84 14.14
N ASN A 606 25.09 -5.60 12.99
CA ASN A 606 25.69 -4.31 12.61
C ASN A 606 24.70 -3.37 11.90
N ASP A 607 23.47 -3.80 11.64
CA ASP A 607 22.44 -2.95 11.03
C ASP A 607 22.16 -1.71 11.89
N THR A 608 22.10 -0.55 11.25
CA THR A 608 21.82 0.72 11.93
C THR A 608 20.36 0.81 12.36
N VAL A 609 19.45 0.31 11.51
CA VAL A 609 18.00 0.28 11.76
C VAL A 609 17.35 -0.90 11.06
N ILE A 610 16.41 -1.56 11.74
CA ILE A 610 15.46 -2.50 11.13
C ILE A 610 14.03 -1.99 11.40
N GLU A 611 13.23 -1.83 10.35
CA GLU A 611 11.87 -1.26 10.37
C GLU A 611 10.84 -2.27 9.90
N VAL A 612 9.74 -2.41 10.62
CA VAL A 612 8.60 -3.25 10.21
C VAL A 612 7.49 -2.35 9.66
N HIS A 613 6.97 -2.74 8.51
CA HIS A 613 5.93 -2.03 7.79
C HIS A 613 4.70 -2.91 7.66
N THR A 614 3.53 -2.28 7.68
CA THR A 614 2.26 -2.95 7.39
C THR A 614 1.44 -2.12 6.41
N GLU A 615 0.66 -2.77 5.56
CA GLU A 615 -0.33 -2.13 4.71
C GLU A 615 -1.61 -2.95 4.70
N TRP A 616 -2.71 -2.38 5.18
CA TRP A 616 -3.99 -3.07 5.27
C TRP A 616 -5.07 -2.42 4.40
N LEU A 617 -5.52 -3.17 3.40
CA LEU A 617 -6.55 -2.78 2.44
C LEU A 617 -7.71 -3.78 2.46
N ASP A 618 -8.81 -3.44 1.81
CA ASP A 618 -9.88 -4.41 1.57
C ASP A 618 -9.43 -5.49 0.57
N ALA A 619 -10.22 -6.56 0.47
CA ALA A 619 -9.91 -7.72 -0.38
C ALA A 619 -9.78 -7.35 -1.88
N SER A 620 -10.31 -6.20 -2.30
CA SER A 620 -10.24 -5.70 -3.69
C SER A 620 -9.16 -4.63 -3.89
N GLY A 621 -8.35 -4.33 -2.86
CA GLY A 621 -7.26 -3.34 -2.93
C GLY A 621 -7.66 -1.90 -2.62
N TYR A 622 -8.88 -1.65 -2.13
CA TYR A 622 -9.36 -0.30 -1.79
C TYR A 622 -9.07 0.04 -0.32
N PRO A 623 -8.91 1.32 0.02
CA PRO A 623 -8.82 1.77 1.40
C PRO A 623 -10.03 1.34 2.25
N LEU A 624 -9.73 0.86 3.45
CA LEU A 624 -10.75 0.59 4.47
C LEU A 624 -11.23 1.91 5.12
N PRO A 625 -12.45 1.96 5.66
CA PRO A 625 -12.97 3.16 6.32
C PRO A 625 -12.07 3.64 7.47
N ALA A 626 -11.86 4.96 7.58
CA ALA A 626 -11.03 5.55 8.62
C ALA A 626 -11.54 5.26 10.04
N GLY A 627 -12.86 5.13 10.23
CA GLY A 627 -13.47 4.75 11.50
C GLY A 627 -13.08 3.35 12.00
N LEU A 628 -12.41 2.52 11.19
CA LEU A 628 -11.88 1.23 11.60
C LEU A 628 -10.61 1.36 12.46
N LYS A 629 -10.01 2.55 12.52
CA LYS A 629 -8.88 2.86 13.40
C LYS A 629 -9.17 2.45 14.85
N GLY A 630 -8.23 1.74 15.48
CA GLY A 630 -8.37 1.20 16.83
C GLY A 630 -9.24 -0.07 16.94
N ARG A 631 -9.76 -0.58 15.82
CA ARG A 631 -10.55 -1.83 15.72
C ARG A 631 -9.93 -2.83 14.74
N GLY A 632 -8.71 -2.56 14.30
CA GLY A 632 -7.95 -3.39 13.38
C GLY A 632 -7.38 -4.63 14.04
N TYR A 633 -6.17 -4.97 13.65
CA TYR A 633 -5.45 -6.14 14.17
C TYR A 633 -4.34 -5.71 15.12
N THR A 634 -3.75 -6.70 15.82
CA THR A 634 -2.55 -6.50 16.64
C THR A 634 -1.39 -7.25 16.03
N GLY A 635 -0.29 -6.56 15.78
CA GLY A 635 0.99 -7.16 15.44
C GLY A 635 1.88 -7.31 16.67
N ARG A 636 2.76 -8.30 16.67
CA ARG A 636 3.90 -8.40 17.61
C ARG A 636 5.15 -8.80 16.87
N VAL A 637 6.31 -8.31 17.32
CA VAL A 637 7.62 -8.78 16.82
C VAL A 637 8.36 -9.52 17.90
N THR A 638 8.31 -10.84 17.86
CA THR A 638 8.94 -11.69 18.87
C THR A 638 10.21 -12.35 18.34
N ARG A 639 11.04 -12.84 19.27
CA ARG A 639 12.24 -13.61 18.98
C ARG A 639 12.14 -15.00 19.58
N GLN A 640 12.87 -15.93 19.00
CA GLN A 640 12.97 -17.29 19.52
C GLN A 640 13.92 -17.38 20.71
N VAL A 641 13.45 -18.01 21.80
CA VAL A 641 14.19 -18.17 23.07
C VAL A 641 14.22 -19.61 23.59
N ALA A 642 13.63 -20.57 22.86
CA ALA A 642 13.73 -22.00 23.15
C ALA A 642 13.55 -22.84 21.88
N ASN A 643 13.97 -24.12 21.95
CA ASN A 643 13.83 -25.09 20.85
C ASN A 643 12.54 -25.92 20.91
N ASP A 644 11.89 -26.01 22.07
CA ASP A 644 10.65 -26.77 22.25
C ASP A 644 9.77 -26.12 23.33
N GLY A 645 8.49 -26.49 23.34
CA GLY A 645 7.48 -25.85 24.18
C GLY A 645 7.11 -24.46 23.68
N ASP A 646 7.07 -23.48 24.59
CA ASP A 646 6.86 -22.08 24.22
C ASP A 646 8.17 -21.47 23.73
N VAL A 647 8.31 -21.40 22.40
CA VAL A 647 9.56 -21.04 21.74
C VAL A 647 9.80 -19.54 21.66
N PHE A 648 8.77 -18.72 21.87
CA PHE A 648 8.83 -17.27 21.65
C PHE A 648 8.95 -16.48 22.95
N ASP A 649 9.66 -15.36 22.88
CA ASP A 649 9.75 -14.43 23.99
C ASP A 649 8.39 -13.79 24.29
N SER A 650 7.94 -13.90 25.55
CA SER A 650 6.70 -13.30 26.03
C SER A 650 6.86 -11.82 26.41
N GLY A 651 8.10 -11.31 26.54
CA GLY A 651 8.42 -9.95 26.97
C GLY A 651 8.34 -8.88 25.88
N VAL A 652 7.57 -9.13 24.81
CA VAL A 652 7.59 -8.36 23.55
C VAL A 652 6.50 -7.30 23.51
N LYS A 653 6.78 -6.17 22.85
CA LYS A 653 5.82 -5.09 22.61
C LYS A 653 4.90 -5.40 21.42
N GLU A 654 3.60 -5.28 21.64
CA GLU A 654 2.55 -5.33 20.62
C GLU A 654 2.34 -3.95 19.98
N PHE A 655 1.73 -3.91 18.79
CA PHE A 655 1.36 -2.67 18.09
C PHE A 655 0.07 -2.82 17.30
N ALA A 656 -0.72 -1.73 17.21
CA ALA A 656 -1.91 -1.69 16.37
C ALA A 656 -1.58 -1.72 14.86
N ILE A 657 -2.36 -2.50 14.11
CA ILE A 657 -2.41 -2.50 12.65
C ILE A 657 -3.73 -1.88 12.23
N ASP A 658 -3.66 -0.61 11.84
CA ASP A 658 -4.78 0.19 11.36
C ASP A 658 -4.87 0.18 9.82
N PRO A 659 -6.00 0.59 9.22
CA PRO A 659 -6.13 0.77 7.77
C PRO A 659 -4.99 1.56 7.11
N GLY A 660 -4.67 1.16 5.88
CA GLY A 660 -3.63 1.80 5.08
C GLY A 660 -2.22 1.38 5.50
N ARG A 661 -1.22 2.18 5.10
CA ARG A 661 0.20 1.89 5.36
C ARG A 661 0.65 2.49 6.69
N GLN A 662 1.31 1.69 7.52
CA GLN A 662 1.87 2.08 8.81
C GLN A 662 3.35 1.65 8.90
N LEU A 663 4.18 2.50 9.52
CA LEU A 663 5.57 2.21 9.84
C LEU A 663 5.70 2.03 11.35
N GLN A 664 6.31 0.91 11.76
CA GLN A 664 6.69 0.64 13.13
C GLN A 664 8.22 0.56 13.20
N LYS A 665 8.84 1.56 13.83
CA LYS A 665 10.27 1.50 14.14
C LYS A 665 10.47 0.59 15.34
N LEU A 666 11.31 -0.42 15.19
CA LEU A 666 11.68 -1.34 16.26
C LEU A 666 13.15 -1.14 16.59
N ASP A 667 13.43 -0.87 17.86
CA ASP A 667 14.81 -0.82 18.36
C ASP A 667 15.19 -2.25 18.80
N PHE A 668 16.11 -2.88 18.07
CA PHE A 668 16.60 -4.23 18.37
C PHE A 668 17.74 -4.13 19.40
N ASP A 669 17.38 -4.19 20.68
CA ASP A 669 18.22 -3.70 21.77
C ASP A 669 19.35 -4.65 22.24
N ASN A 670 19.88 -5.57 21.40
CA ASN A 670 20.66 -6.69 21.95
C ASN A 670 21.94 -7.17 21.23
N ASN A 671 22.40 -6.62 20.10
CA ASN A 671 23.63 -7.08 19.40
C ASN A 671 23.81 -8.62 19.40
N GLN A 672 22.73 -9.38 19.28
CA GLN A 672 22.74 -10.84 19.44
C GLN A 672 21.94 -11.50 18.34
N ALA A 673 22.47 -12.62 17.86
CA ALA A 673 21.85 -13.41 16.81
C ALA A 673 20.59 -14.14 17.31
N TYR A 674 19.44 -13.81 16.71
CA TYR A 674 18.13 -14.40 17.02
C TYR A 674 17.28 -14.57 15.77
N HIS A 675 16.39 -15.57 15.79
CA HIS A 675 15.31 -15.69 14.83
C HIS A 675 14.12 -14.82 15.28
N HIS A 676 13.67 -13.92 14.41
CA HIS A 676 12.58 -12.98 14.65
C HIS A 676 11.35 -13.33 13.81
N TYR A 677 10.17 -13.03 14.37
CA TYR A 677 8.88 -13.35 13.78
C TYR A 677 7.90 -12.19 14.02
N VAL A 678 7.30 -11.71 12.94
CA VAL A 678 6.22 -10.72 12.97
C VAL A 678 4.89 -11.46 12.83
N GLN A 679 4.19 -11.59 13.94
CA GLN A 679 2.94 -12.36 14.04
C GLN A 679 1.76 -11.41 14.22
N VAL A 680 0.61 -11.78 13.67
CA VAL A 680 -0.60 -10.94 13.71
C VAL A 680 -1.76 -11.72 14.32
N ASN A 681 -2.46 -11.08 15.26
CA ASN A 681 -3.71 -11.54 15.84
C ASN A 681 -4.87 -10.62 15.41
N ALA A 682 -6.06 -11.20 15.25
CA ALA A 682 -7.22 -10.48 14.75
C ALA A 682 -7.88 -9.57 15.79
N GLN A 683 -7.48 -9.65 17.06
CA GLN A 683 -8.00 -8.81 18.12
C GLN A 683 -7.36 -7.41 18.09
N PRO A 684 -8.11 -6.35 18.45
CA PRO A 684 -7.55 -5.01 18.59
C PRO A 684 -6.51 -4.92 19.72
N GLU A 685 -5.57 -3.98 19.62
CA GLU A 685 -4.47 -3.80 20.61
C GLU A 685 -4.99 -3.55 22.04
N GLY A 686 -6.17 -2.94 22.18
CA GLY A 686 -6.80 -2.68 23.48
C GLY A 686 -7.48 -3.89 24.12
N GLU A 687 -7.52 -5.05 23.44
CA GLU A 687 -8.13 -6.27 23.93
C GLU A 687 -7.08 -7.33 24.33
N GLN A 688 -7.53 -8.42 24.94
CA GLN A 688 -6.62 -9.51 25.31
C GLN A 688 -6.22 -10.30 24.05
N ASN A 689 -4.99 -10.07 23.58
CA ASN A 689 -4.39 -10.84 22.49
C ASN A 689 -3.85 -12.18 23.01
N ASP A 690 -4.13 -13.25 22.25
CA ASP A 690 -3.57 -14.57 22.51
C ASP A 690 -2.69 -15.00 21.34
N PHE A 691 -1.39 -14.96 21.56
CA PHE A 691 -0.39 -15.46 20.64
C PHE A 691 0.29 -16.74 21.15
N SER A 692 -0.37 -17.48 22.04
CA SER A 692 0.14 -18.75 22.52
C SER A 692 0.26 -19.76 21.38
N THR A 693 1.35 -20.52 21.43
CA THR A 693 1.60 -21.62 20.51
C THR A 693 0.53 -22.71 20.70
N GLY A 694 -0.13 -23.12 19.62
CA GLY A 694 -1.15 -24.17 19.65
C GLY A 694 -0.59 -25.57 19.40
N ASP A 695 -1.49 -26.57 19.38
CA ASP A 695 -1.19 -27.98 19.06
C ASP A 695 -0.99 -28.24 17.54
N HIS A 696 -0.48 -27.25 16.79
CA HIS A 696 -0.22 -27.41 15.36
C HIS A 696 0.80 -28.53 15.10
N THR A 697 0.62 -29.25 14.00
CA THR A 697 1.53 -30.33 13.57
C THR A 697 2.23 -29.98 12.25
N GLY A 698 3.25 -30.77 11.89
CA GLY A 698 3.98 -30.59 10.64
C GLY A 698 4.65 -29.22 10.54
N VAL A 699 4.54 -28.57 9.38
CA VAL A 699 5.19 -27.27 9.13
C VAL A 699 4.60 -26.14 9.97
N LEU A 700 3.40 -26.27 10.54
CA LEU A 700 2.81 -25.24 11.39
C LEU A 700 3.20 -25.35 12.87
N ARG A 701 3.96 -26.39 13.24
CA ARG A 701 4.44 -26.57 14.62
C ARG A 701 5.16 -25.30 15.10
N HIS A 702 4.93 -24.95 16.36
CA HIS A 702 5.45 -23.76 17.04
C HIS A 702 4.81 -22.41 16.68
N ARG A 703 3.92 -22.35 15.69
CA ARG A 703 3.22 -21.10 15.35
C ARG A 703 2.04 -20.84 16.30
N PRO A 704 1.57 -19.58 16.42
CA PRO A 704 0.39 -19.27 17.23
C PRO A 704 -0.81 -20.17 16.85
N SER A 705 -1.58 -20.59 17.85
CA SER A 705 -2.79 -21.40 17.63
C SER A 705 -3.77 -20.73 16.67
N ARG A 706 -3.86 -19.40 16.79
CA ARG A 706 -4.67 -18.50 15.97
C ARG A 706 -3.78 -17.39 15.47
N TYR A 707 -3.74 -17.21 14.16
CA TYR A 707 -3.00 -16.13 13.53
C TYR A 707 -3.80 -15.59 12.34
N VAL A 708 -3.51 -14.36 11.99
CA VAL A 708 -4.00 -13.74 10.75
C VAL A 708 -2.97 -14.00 9.66
N PRO A 709 -3.32 -14.69 8.56
CA PRO A 709 -2.40 -14.83 7.44
C PRO A 709 -2.06 -13.47 6.84
N VAL A 710 -0.79 -13.20 6.63
CA VAL A 710 -0.25 -11.93 6.11
C VAL A 710 0.45 -12.16 4.78
N LYS A 711 0.38 -11.18 3.88
CA LYS A 711 1.17 -11.15 2.65
C LYS A 711 2.59 -10.71 2.96
N VAL A 712 3.58 -11.53 2.61
CA VAL A 712 5.00 -11.26 2.82
C VAL A 712 5.74 -11.21 1.48
N PRO A 713 6.86 -10.48 1.39
CA PRO A 713 7.64 -10.40 0.16
C PRO A 713 8.49 -11.65 -0.04
N LEU A 714 8.52 -12.16 -1.26
CA LEU A 714 9.50 -13.12 -1.76
C LEU A 714 10.23 -12.49 -2.95
N TYR A 715 11.56 -12.43 -2.90
CA TYR A 715 12.36 -11.81 -3.97
C TYR A 715 12.08 -12.47 -5.32
N ASP A 716 11.89 -11.64 -6.35
CA ASP A 716 11.76 -12.05 -7.75
C ASP A 716 13.03 -11.65 -8.50
N GLU A 717 14.06 -12.48 -8.38
CA GLU A 717 15.38 -12.23 -8.95
C GLU A 717 15.32 -12.10 -10.47
N GLN A 718 14.62 -13.00 -11.16
CA GLN A 718 14.53 -12.96 -12.61
C GLN A 718 13.90 -11.70 -13.16
N SER A 719 12.85 -11.18 -12.52
CA SER A 719 12.25 -9.91 -12.94
C SER A 719 13.17 -8.72 -12.67
N THR A 720 13.95 -8.78 -11.58
CA THR A 720 14.91 -7.74 -11.18
C THR A 720 16.12 -7.71 -12.10
N GLU A 721 16.75 -8.86 -12.36
CA GLU A 721 17.89 -8.94 -13.27
C GLU A 721 17.50 -8.66 -14.72
N PHE A 722 16.29 -9.05 -15.13
CA PHE A 722 15.80 -8.67 -16.45
C PHE A 722 15.60 -7.14 -16.58
N GLU A 723 15.15 -6.46 -15.53
CA GLU A 723 15.14 -4.99 -15.52
C GLU A 723 16.57 -4.44 -15.62
N ARG A 724 17.54 -5.05 -14.91
CA ARG A 724 18.95 -4.65 -14.91
C ARG A 724 19.58 -4.71 -16.27
N SER A 725 19.57 -5.88 -16.91
CA SER A 725 20.17 -6.04 -18.23
C SER A 725 19.57 -5.07 -19.25
N ARG A 726 18.28 -4.74 -19.11
CA ARG A 726 17.64 -3.78 -20.00
C ARG A 726 18.02 -2.32 -19.71
N LEU A 727 18.21 -1.94 -18.44
CA LEU A 727 18.69 -0.59 -18.10
C LEU A 727 20.14 -0.40 -18.52
N ALA A 728 20.98 -1.43 -18.40
CA ALA A 728 22.36 -1.40 -18.89
C ALA A 728 22.44 -1.09 -20.40
N GLN A 729 21.47 -1.55 -21.19
CA GLN A 729 21.36 -1.22 -22.62
C GLN A 729 20.92 0.23 -22.91
N ASP A 730 20.31 0.91 -21.93
CA ASP A 730 19.84 2.29 -22.06
C ASP A 730 20.80 3.23 -21.32
N SER A 731 21.81 3.71 -22.04
CA SER A 731 22.84 4.68 -21.59
C SER A 731 22.34 5.95 -20.89
N SER A 732 21.02 6.18 -20.80
CA SER A 732 20.41 7.29 -20.09
C SER A 732 19.94 6.97 -18.67
N LEU A 733 20.01 5.70 -18.24
CA LEU A 733 19.51 5.23 -16.95
C LEU A 733 20.58 4.41 -16.21
N ASP A 734 20.79 4.72 -14.93
CA ASP A 734 21.73 4.00 -14.08
C ASP A 734 21.17 2.63 -13.68
N SER A 735 21.85 1.54 -14.06
CA SER A 735 21.50 0.16 -13.68
C SER A 735 21.55 -0.07 -12.16
N ARG A 736 22.24 0.80 -11.40
CA ARG A 736 22.41 0.68 -9.94
C ARG A 736 21.16 1.08 -9.16
N ASP A 737 20.25 1.85 -9.76
CA ASP A 737 19.05 2.40 -9.13
C ASP A 737 17.79 1.51 -9.27
N ILE A 738 17.98 0.20 -9.53
CA ILE A 738 16.88 -0.74 -9.69
C ILE A 738 16.19 -1.00 -8.36
N THR A 739 14.87 -0.87 -8.39
CA THR A 739 14.02 -1.29 -7.27
C THR A 739 13.76 -2.80 -7.38
N PRO A 740 14.16 -3.61 -6.39
CA PRO A 740 13.93 -5.05 -6.43
C PRO A 740 12.44 -5.41 -6.53
N HIS A 741 12.12 -6.45 -7.31
CA HIS A 741 10.76 -6.95 -7.47
C HIS A 741 10.44 -8.04 -6.43
N PHE A 742 9.18 -8.10 -5.99
CA PHE A 742 8.73 -9.06 -4.98
C PHE A 742 7.38 -9.67 -5.32
N ASN A 743 7.28 -10.98 -5.09
CA ASN A 743 6.03 -11.72 -5.07
C ASN A 743 5.39 -11.63 -3.66
N TRP A 744 4.17 -11.11 -3.58
CA TRP A 744 3.43 -10.95 -2.31
C TRP A 744 2.47 -12.12 -2.07
N VAL A 745 2.82 -13.00 -1.13
CA VAL A 745 2.08 -14.26 -0.89
C VAL A 745 1.67 -14.41 0.57
N HIS A 746 0.53 -15.06 0.82
CA HIS A 746 0.08 -15.27 2.20
C HIS A 746 0.95 -16.31 2.92
N ARG A 747 1.32 -15.97 4.16
CA ARG A 747 2.04 -16.80 5.13
C ARG A 747 1.45 -16.60 6.54
N PRO A 748 1.68 -17.53 7.48
CA PRO A 748 1.28 -17.35 8.87
C PRO A 748 1.95 -16.17 9.58
N GLU A 749 3.20 -15.88 9.22
CA GLU A 749 4.00 -14.78 9.74
C GLU A 749 5.05 -14.33 8.72
N LEU A 750 5.61 -13.14 8.92
CA LEU A 750 6.92 -12.79 8.36
C LEU A 750 8.00 -13.28 9.33
N SER A 751 9.00 -14.00 8.84
CA SER A 751 10.16 -14.41 9.66
C SER A 751 11.47 -13.94 9.05
N PHE A 752 12.46 -13.63 9.89
CA PHE A 752 13.83 -13.33 9.47
C PHE A 752 14.81 -13.63 10.59
N SER A 753 16.10 -13.69 10.30
CA SER A 753 17.14 -13.90 11.32
C SER A 753 18.10 -12.74 11.39
N VAL A 754 18.40 -12.31 12.61
CA VAL A 754 19.58 -11.46 12.84
C VAL A 754 20.75 -12.42 13.05
N ILE A 755 21.79 -12.27 12.23
CA ILE A 755 23.06 -12.98 12.34
C ILE A 755 24.16 -12.03 12.82
N ASP A 756 25.21 -12.59 13.39
CA ASP A 756 26.39 -11.84 13.79
C ASP A 756 27.56 -12.24 12.88
N LEU A 757 28.01 -11.30 12.05
CA LEU A 757 29.17 -11.47 11.18
C LEU A 757 30.31 -10.61 11.70
N THR A 758 31.44 -11.26 11.98
CA THR A 758 32.72 -10.59 12.25
C THR A 758 33.71 -11.01 11.19
N MET A 759 34.09 -10.09 10.30
CA MET A 759 35.17 -10.29 9.35
C MET A 759 36.51 -10.10 10.08
N GLN A 760 37.40 -11.10 10.05
CA GLN A 760 38.66 -11.07 10.80
C GLN A 760 39.85 -10.76 9.90
N GLU A 761 39.91 -11.40 8.75
CA GLU A 761 40.95 -11.18 7.75
C GLU A 761 40.37 -11.34 6.34
N ILE A 762 40.82 -10.49 5.41
CA ILE A 762 40.63 -10.66 3.98
C ILE A 762 42.05 -10.76 3.40
N ASN A 763 42.52 -11.97 3.17
CA ASN A 763 43.90 -12.22 2.81
C ASN A 763 44.06 -12.39 1.31
N LEU A 764 44.79 -11.47 0.69
CA LEU A 764 45.30 -11.65 -0.66
C LEU A 764 46.56 -12.51 -0.61
N GLN A 765 46.64 -13.55 -1.45
CA GLN A 765 47.82 -14.39 -1.57
C GLN A 765 48.36 -14.36 -3.01
N SER A 766 49.68 -14.28 -3.11
CA SER A 766 50.45 -14.27 -4.37
C SER A 766 51.70 -15.14 -4.18
N GLU A 767 51.96 -16.06 -5.10
CA GLU A 767 53.13 -16.92 -5.17
C GLU A 767 54.18 -16.26 -6.08
N ASN A 768 55.32 -15.90 -5.49
CA ASN A 768 56.45 -15.34 -6.22
C ASN A 768 57.13 -16.40 -7.10
N GLU A 769 57.93 -15.97 -8.10
CA GLU A 769 58.69 -16.86 -9.01
C GLU A 769 59.63 -17.87 -8.29
N ASP A 770 59.97 -17.63 -7.03
CA ASP A 770 60.80 -18.51 -6.20
C ASP A 770 60.00 -19.52 -5.35
N GLY A 771 58.67 -19.52 -5.47
CA GLY A 771 57.73 -20.38 -4.73
C GLY A 771 57.43 -19.90 -3.31
N THR A 772 57.73 -18.64 -2.99
CA THR A 772 57.33 -18.03 -1.71
C THR A 772 55.95 -17.39 -1.83
N VAL A 773 55.05 -17.68 -0.88
CA VAL A 773 53.71 -17.09 -0.82
C VAL A 773 53.74 -15.82 0.04
N GLU A 774 53.41 -14.69 -0.56
CA GLU A 774 53.16 -13.42 0.12
C GLU A 774 51.68 -13.33 0.53
N ARG A 775 51.41 -12.81 1.74
CA ARG A 775 50.06 -12.70 2.30
C ARG A 775 49.83 -11.28 2.81
N ILE A 776 48.81 -10.62 2.30
CA ILE A 776 48.43 -9.25 2.68
C ILE A 776 47.01 -9.27 3.22
N ASN A 777 46.80 -8.79 4.45
CA ASN A 777 45.46 -8.62 5.01
C ASN A 777 44.90 -7.25 4.60
N LEU A 778 43.84 -7.27 3.80
CA LEU A 778 43.21 -6.09 3.21
C LEU A 778 42.30 -5.32 4.19
N ILE A 779 41.89 -5.90 5.33
CA ILE A 779 41.02 -5.21 6.29
C ILE A 779 41.73 -4.00 6.95
N ASP A 780 43.03 -4.13 7.20
CA ASP A 780 43.84 -3.07 7.81
C ASP A 780 44.37 -2.06 6.77
N ASP A 781 44.11 -2.30 5.47
CA ASP A 781 44.54 -1.43 4.40
C ASP A 781 43.55 -0.28 4.20
N THR A 782 44.08 0.95 4.17
CA THR A 782 43.31 2.16 3.89
C THR A 782 42.86 2.27 2.42
N ALA A 783 43.42 1.46 1.53
CA ALA A 783 43.04 1.37 0.12
C ALA A 783 43.20 -0.10 -0.36
N PRO A 784 42.29 -1.00 0.05
CA PRO A 784 42.39 -2.44 -0.20
C PRO A 784 42.20 -2.75 -1.69
N VAL A 785 43.12 -3.48 -2.31
CA VAL A 785 43.11 -3.75 -3.76
C VAL A 785 43.14 -5.24 -4.05
N ILE A 786 42.46 -5.66 -5.13
CA ILE A 786 42.53 -7.00 -5.72
C ILE A 786 42.72 -6.86 -7.24
N ASN A 787 43.53 -7.72 -7.83
CA ASN A 787 43.75 -7.83 -9.28
C ASN A 787 43.40 -9.24 -9.79
N SER A 788 43.04 -9.33 -11.07
CA SER A 788 42.91 -10.58 -11.81
C SER A 788 44.18 -11.44 -11.89
N ALA A 789 45.35 -10.86 -11.65
CA ALA A 789 46.64 -11.55 -11.64
C ALA A 789 47.03 -12.11 -10.26
N ASP A 790 46.26 -11.83 -9.21
CA ASP A 790 46.49 -12.45 -7.90
C ASP A 790 46.05 -13.93 -7.92
N ASP A 791 46.64 -14.77 -7.07
CA ASP A 791 46.35 -16.22 -7.10
C ASP A 791 45.04 -16.56 -6.39
N LEU A 792 44.86 -16.03 -5.18
CA LEU A 792 43.62 -16.25 -4.42
C LEU A 792 43.33 -15.17 -3.38
N VAL A 793 42.06 -15.07 -3.01
CA VAL A 793 41.55 -14.31 -1.86
C VAL A 793 41.00 -15.28 -0.82
N GLU A 794 41.58 -15.29 0.38
CA GLU A 794 41.13 -16.08 1.53
C GLU A 794 40.41 -15.18 2.54
N LEU A 795 39.11 -15.44 2.78
CA LEU A 795 38.34 -14.81 3.84
C LEU A 795 38.46 -15.62 5.12
N VAL A 796 38.79 -14.96 6.23
CA VAL A 796 38.72 -15.52 7.59
C VAL A 796 37.67 -14.74 8.35
N PHE A 797 36.62 -15.43 8.79
CA PHE A 797 35.48 -14.78 9.43
C PHE A 797 34.84 -15.66 10.50
N GLN A 798 34.00 -15.03 11.31
CA GLN A 798 33.12 -15.70 12.24
C GLN A 798 31.67 -15.28 11.95
N LEU A 799 30.88 -16.22 11.46
CA LEU A 799 29.43 -16.06 11.32
C LEU A 799 28.72 -16.87 12.39
N THR A 800 28.06 -16.16 13.31
CA THR A 800 27.28 -16.76 14.40
C THR A 800 25.78 -16.56 14.15
N THR A 801 25.02 -17.64 14.22
CA THR A 801 23.55 -17.63 14.16
C THR A 801 22.95 -17.77 15.55
N SER A 802 21.62 -17.77 15.65
CA SER A 802 20.95 -18.04 16.93
C SER A 802 21.37 -19.40 17.51
N GLN A 803 21.50 -19.44 18.84
CA GLN A 803 21.69 -20.69 19.60
C GLN A 803 20.45 -21.60 19.57
N TYR A 804 19.31 -21.07 19.14
CA TYR A 804 18.06 -21.80 19.00
C TYR A 804 17.85 -22.22 17.54
N GLN A 805 17.32 -23.43 17.34
CA GLN A 805 16.94 -23.92 16.02
C GLN A 805 15.69 -23.21 15.55
N ARG A 806 15.77 -22.59 14.37
CA ARG A 806 14.62 -22.01 13.69
C ARG A 806 13.41 -22.96 13.70
N ILE A 807 12.20 -22.41 13.86
CA ILE A 807 10.97 -23.16 13.61
C ILE A 807 10.94 -23.67 12.15
N THR A 808 10.11 -24.67 11.87
CA THR A 808 10.07 -25.30 10.54
C THR A 808 9.87 -24.26 9.42
N PRO A 809 10.81 -24.18 8.47
CA PRO A 809 10.76 -23.21 7.36
C PRO A 809 9.63 -23.56 6.39
N LEU A 810 9.09 -22.52 5.75
CA LEU A 810 8.14 -22.60 4.64
C LEU A 810 8.83 -22.40 3.29
N GLU A 811 9.98 -21.71 3.24
CA GLU A 811 10.70 -21.37 2.01
C GLU A 811 11.93 -22.27 1.80
N ALA A 812 12.84 -21.81 0.92
CA ALA A 812 14.08 -22.45 0.57
C ALA A 812 14.99 -22.72 1.79
N LYS A 813 15.97 -23.61 1.61
CA LYS A 813 17.08 -23.70 2.55
C LYS A 813 17.79 -22.34 2.69
N ARG A 814 18.34 -22.09 3.88
CA ARG A 814 19.22 -20.95 4.08
C ARG A 814 20.62 -21.34 3.68
N GLU A 815 21.04 -20.78 2.56
CA GLU A 815 22.37 -20.93 2.00
C GLU A 815 22.97 -19.53 1.97
N TYR A 816 24.04 -19.34 2.72
CA TYR A 816 24.80 -18.09 2.74
C TYR A 816 25.83 -18.14 1.62
N ILE A 817 25.88 -17.07 0.84
CA ILE A 817 26.72 -16.95 -0.33
C ILE A 817 27.63 -15.75 -0.12
N PHE A 818 28.94 -15.98 -0.22
CA PHE A 818 29.87 -14.88 -0.49
C PHE A 818 30.07 -14.78 -2.00
N ALA A 819 30.05 -13.56 -2.53
CA ALA A 819 30.30 -13.29 -3.93
C ALA A 819 31.37 -12.21 -4.10
N LEU A 820 32.34 -12.46 -4.98
CA LEU A 820 33.40 -11.52 -5.38
C LEU A 820 33.29 -11.26 -6.88
N GLY A 821 32.81 -10.08 -7.27
CA GLY A 821 32.53 -9.77 -8.68
C GLY A 821 31.65 -10.85 -9.33
N ASP A 822 30.48 -11.11 -8.74
CA ASP A 822 29.51 -12.14 -9.14
C ASP A 822 29.97 -13.61 -9.16
N PHE A 823 31.24 -13.91 -8.87
CA PHE A 823 31.69 -15.27 -8.63
C PHE A 823 31.26 -15.72 -7.23
N GLU A 824 30.44 -16.78 -7.14
CA GLU A 824 29.82 -17.21 -5.88
C GLU A 824 30.51 -18.42 -5.23
N VAL A 825 30.70 -18.33 -3.92
CA VAL A 825 31.09 -19.46 -3.07
C VAL A 825 30.06 -19.66 -1.96
N MET A 826 29.35 -20.79 -2.01
CA MET A 826 28.51 -21.26 -0.90
C MET A 826 29.37 -21.80 0.23
N PHE A 827 28.96 -21.51 1.47
CA PHE A 827 29.51 -22.16 2.66
C PHE A 827 28.43 -22.63 3.61
N ASN A 828 28.76 -23.65 4.40
CA ASN A 828 27.94 -24.09 5.52
C ASN A 828 28.44 -23.42 6.80
N VAL A 829 27.51 -23.01 7.69
CA VAL A 829 27.82 -22.38 8.98
C VAL A 829 28.35 -23.42 9.98
N THR A 830 29.51 -24.01 9.69
CA THR A 830 30.21 -24.92 10.60
C THR A 830 31.59 -24.32 10.86
N PRO A 831 32.00 -24.11 12.11
CA PRO A 831 33.36 -23.64 12.43
C PRO A 831 34.40 -24.65 11.93
N GLY A 832 35.54 -24.15 11.46
CA GLY A 832 36.75 -24.93 11.24
C GLY A 832 37.36 -25.43 12.55
N ASP A 833 38.39 -26.26 12.44
CA ASP A 833 39.08 -26.89 13.60
C ASP A 833 39.71 -25.86 14.56
N ASP A 834 39.95 -24.63 14.10
CA ASP A 834 40.49 -23.49 14.84
C ASP A 834 39.42 -22.55 15.43
N GLY A 835 38.14 -22.84 15.17
CA GLY A 835 37.00 -22.01 15.58
C GLY A 835 36.65 -20.87 14.63
N GLN A 836 37.38 -20.72 13.51
CA GLN A 836 37.11 -19.75 12.45
C GLN A 836 36.54 -20.41 11.20
N GLN A 837 35.97 -19.61 10.30
CA GLN A 837 35.46 -20.05 9.01
C GLN A 837 36.33 -19.46 7.90
N HIS A 838 36.62 -20.29 6.90
CA HIS A 838 37.50 -19.96 5.79
C HIS A 838 36.76 -20.13 4.46
N ILE A 839 36.88 -19.15 3.57
CA ILE A 839 36.44 -19.23 2.18
C ILE A 839 37.60 -18.80 1.30
N VAL A 840 37.78 -19.49 0.18
CA VAL A 840 38.83 -19.19 -0.79
C VAL A 840 38.18 -18.90 -2.15
N PHE A 841 38.61 -17.82 -2.77
CA PHE A 841 38.36 -17.47 -4.16
C PHE A 841 39.68 -17.65 -4.91
N ASP A 842 39.80 -18.67 -5.75
CA ASP A 842 41.02 -19.11 -6.44
C ASP A 842 40.98 -18.92 -7.97
N ASN A 843 39.87 -18.38 -8.47
CA ASN A 843 39.73 -17.93 -9.85
C ASN A 843 39.45 -16.42 -9.81
N LEU A 844 40.48 -15.61 -10.04
CA LEU A 844 40.38 -14.15 -10.08
C LEU A 844 40.48 -13.60 -11.51
N GLU A 845 40.79 -14.46 -12.50
CA GLU A 845 40.89 -14.06 -13.91
C GLU A 845 39.61 -13.39 -14.43
N HIS A 846 38.44 -13.81 -13.93
CA HIS A 846 37.14 -13.26 -14.32
C HIS A 846 36.99 -11.77 -13.98
N LEU A 847 37.73 -11.26 -13.00
CA LEU A 847 37.66 -9.85 -12.59
C LEU A 847 38.04 -8.88 -13.71
N ALA A 848 38.86 -9.32 -14.68
CA ALA A 848 39.22 -8.52 -15.84
C ALA A 848 38.13 -8.52 -16.94
N GLU A 849 37.14 -9.40 -16.84
CA GLU A 849 36.08 -9.62 -17.82
C GLU A 849 34.73 -9.03 -17.38
N LEU A 850 34.63 -8.59 -16.13
CA LEU A 850 33.46 -7.88 -15.63
C LEU A 850 33.50 -6.42 -16.08
N ASP A 851 32.36 -5.89 -16.52
CA ASP A 851 32.21 -4.44 -16.67
C ASP A 851 32.40 -3.80 -15.28
N VAL A 852 33.35 -2.87 -15.20
CA VAL A 852 33.71 -2.22 -13.94
C VAL A 852 32.58 -1.28 -13.57
N GLU A 853 31.59 -1.76 -12.81
CA GLU A 853 30.62 -0.90 -12.13
C GLU A 853 31.30 -0.17 -10.97
N ASP A 854 32.26 0.71 -11.27
CA ASP A 854 33.07 1.61 -10.42
C ASP A 854 33.80 1.00 -9.19
N TYR A 855 33.38 -0.14 -8.65
CA TYR A 855 33.97 -0.81 -7.49
C TYR A 855 33.77 -2.33 -7.57
N LEU A 856 34.87 -3.08 -7.64
CA LEU A 856 34.83 -4.51 -7.31
C LEU A 856 34.42 -4.64 -5.84
N SER A 857 33.36 -5.40 -5.56
CA SER A 857 32.91 -5.66 -4.19
C SER A 857 32.90 -7.15 -3.84
N LEU A 858 33.12 -7.41 -2.56
CA LEU A 858 32.87 -8.67 -1.91
C LEU A 858 31.61 -8.53 -1.06
N SER A 859 30.63 -9.40 -1.28
CA SER A 859 29.33 -9.31 -0.62
C SER A 859 28.93 -10.63 0.04
N LEU A 860 28.09 -10.55 1.08
CA LEU A 860 27.42 -11.68 1.71
C LEU A 860 25.92 -11.54 1.54
N TYR A 861 25.22 -12.56 1.07
CA TYR A 861 23.75 -12.60 1.02
C TYR A 861 23.20 -14.02 1.21
N LEU A 862 21.87 -14.14 1.21
CA LEU A 862 21.18 -15.43 1.18
C LEU A 862 20.77 -15.76 -0.24
N ASN A 863 20.93 -17.02 -0.65
CA ASN A 863 20.60 -17.53 -1.99
C ASN A 863 19.21 -17.08 -2.48
N HIS A 864 18.17 -17.26 -1.68
CA HIS A 864 16.79 -16.89 -2.05
C HIS A 864 16.43 -15.40 -1.85
N ASP A 865 17.38 -14.56 -1.44
CA ASP A 865 17.18 -13.13 -1.13
C ASP A 865 18.43 -12.32 -1.53
N ALA A 866 18.98 -12.58 -2.72
CA ALA A 866 20.26 -12.01 -3.16
C ALA A 866 20.28 -10.47 -3.17
N GLN A 867 19.15 -9.80 -3.41
CA GLN A 867 19.06 -8.33 -3.31
C GLN A 867 19.30 -7.80 -1.89
N ASN A 868 19.09 -8.62 -0.85
CA ASN A 868 19.32 -8.26 0.53
C ASN A 868 20.77 -8.58 0.94
N VAL A 869 21.70 -7.82 0.36
CA VAL A 869 23.12 -7.89 0.72
C VAL A 869 23.28 -7.61 2.22
N LEU A 870 23.76 -8.60 2.97
CA LEU A 870 23.94 -8.62 4.42
C LEU A 870 25.18 -7.84 4.86
N TRP A 871 26.25 -7.92 4.07
CA TRP A 871 27.51 -7.23 4.27
C TRP A 871 28.19 -7.01 2.91
N GLU A 872 28.91 -5.90 2.77
CA GLU A 872 29.57 -5.52 1.52
C GLU A 872 30.86 -4.75 1.81
N TRP A 873 31.94 -5.14 1.12
CA TRP A 873 33.26 -4.54 1.17
C TRP A 873 33.74 -4.18 -0.23
N GLY A 874 34.16 -2.92 -0.45
CA GLY A 874 34.69 -2.47 -1.74
C GLY A 874 36.21 -2.41 -1.83
N PHE A 875 36.77 -2.71 -3.00
CA PHE A 875 38.20 -2.67 -3.33
C PHE A 875 38.56 -1.54 -4.30
N THR A 876 39.81 -1.05 -4.25
CA THR A 876 40.40 -0.05 -5.16
C THR A 876 40.95 -0.70 -6.43
N THR A 877 40.81 -0.02 -7.57
CA THR A 877 41.40 -0.38 -8.88
C THR A 877 42.35 0.74 -9.37
N LEU A 878 43.06 0.56 -10.50
CA LEU A 878 43.79 1.64 -11.17
C LEU A 878 42.78 2.67 -11.70
N ASP A 879 42.96 3.94 -11.33
CA ASP A 879 41.98 4.99 -11.59
C ASP A 879 42.55 6.09 -12.51
N VAL A 880 41.74 6.52 -13.48
CA VAL A 880 42.06 7.55 -14.47
C VAL A 880 40.85 8.46 -14.62
N ASP A 881 41.00 9.74 -14.27
CA ASP A 881 39.92 10.71 -14.42
C ASP A 881 40.21 11.70 -15.54
N ILE A 882 39.19 12.03 -16.34
CA ILE A 882 39.20 13.15 -17.28
C ILE A 882 37.85 13.87 -17.25
N ASP A 883 37.82 15.14 -17.67
CA ASP A 883 36.61 15.95 -17.75
C ASP A 883 35.65 15.39 -18.83
N SER A 884 34.95 14.33 -18.45
CA SER A 884 34.17 13.45 -19.31
C SER A 884 32.79 14.02 -19.64
N ASP A 885 32.24 14.87 -18.77
CA ASP A 885 31.01 15.64 -19.05
C ASP A 885 31.25 16.91 -19.88
N ASN A 886 32.51 17.32 -20.04
CA ASN A 886 32.97 18.50 -20.76
C ASN A 886 32.57 19.84 -20.12
N ASP A 887 32.47 19.92 -18.80
CA ASP A 887 32.04 21.11 -18.08
C ASP A 887 33.21 21.92 -17.44
N ASN A 888 34.35 21.29 -17.16
CA ASN A 888 35.55 21.93 -16.59
C ASN A 888 36.49 22.55 -17.65
N GLY A 889 36.28 22.25 -18.93
CA GLY A 889 37.02 22.80 -20.06
C GLY A 889 38.49 22.34 -20.12
N THR A 890 39.39 23.10 -19.49
CA THR A 890 40.84 22.79 -19.39
C THR A 890 41.36 22.86 -17.94
N ASP A 891 40.44 22.91 -16.97
CA ASP A 891 40.75 22.72 -15.56
C ASP A 891 40.65 21.22 -15.21
N GLU A 892 41.07 20.83 -14.00
CA GLU A 892 41.04 19.41 -13.57
C GLU A 892 39.58 18.89 -13.48
N PRO A 893 39.36 17.58 -13.73
CA PRO A 893 38.05 16.95 -13.57
C PRO A 893 37.55 17.05 -12.12
N ASP A 894 36.24 16.96 -11.92
CA ASP A 894 35.62 16.98 -10.59
C ASP A 894 35.85 15.66 -9.83
N ARG A 895 36.17 14.57 -10.54
CA ARG A 895 36.43 13.23 -9.99
C ARG A 895 35.23 12.72 -9.20
N SER A 896 34.04 12.95 -9.76
CA SER A 896 32.76 12.65 -9.13
C SER A 896 32.12 11.41 -9.77
N LEU A 897 31.34 10.65 -9.00
CA LEU A 897 30.65 9.46 -9.52
C LEU A 897 29.82 9.72 -10.80
N PRO A 898 29.12 10.86 -10.96
CA PRO A 898 28.43 11.16 -12.22
C PRO A 898 29.37 11.40 -13.42
N GLU A 899 30.58 11.91 -13.17
CA GLU A 899 31.59 12.14 -14.21
C GLU A 899 32.28 10.81 -14.57
N GLU A 900 32.52 9.96 -13.56
CA GLU A 900 33.10 8.61 -13.70
C GLU A 900 32.26 7.72 -14.62
N ALA A 901 30.94 7.71 -14.44
CA ALA A 901 30.02 6.91 -15.25
C ALA A 901 30.06 7.25 -16.76
N ILE A 902 30.57 8.42 -17.14
CA ILE A 902 30.70 8.84 -18.53
C ILE A 902 31.97 8.26 -19.18
N GLU A 903 32.98 7.90 -18.39
CA GLU A 903 34.25 7.32 -18.85
C GLU A 903 34.04 5.94 -19.48
N THR A 904 33.12 5.17 -18.91
CA THR A 904 32.79 3.80 -19.27
C THR A 904 31.63 3.68 -20.27
N THR A 905 30.96 4.79 -20.62
CA THR A 905 29.82 4.78 -21.55
C THR A 905 30.26 4.54 -23.00
N ASP A 906 29.86 3.40 -23.56
CA ASP A 906 30.23 3.01 -24.92
C ASP A 906 29.73 4.02 -25.97
N GLN A 907 30.60 4.40 -26.91
CA GLN A 907 30.38 5.43 -27.94
C GLN A 907 30.16 6.88 -27.45
N HIS A 908 30.29 7.16 -26.15
CA HIS A 908 30.40 8.54 -25.68
C HIS A 908 31.83 9.06 -25.95
N PRO A 909 32.02 10.25 -26.54
CA PRO A 909 33.36 10.75 -26.86
C PRO A 909 34.16 11.20 -25.61
N SER A 910 33.73 10.84 -24.40
CA SER A 910 34.15 11.32 -23.07
C SER A 910 34.61 12.78 -23.14
N LYS A 911 35.90 13.03 -23.35
CA LYS A 911 36.44 14.38 -23.55
C LYS A 911 36.52 14.86 -25.01
N ARG A 912 35.97 16.04 -25.28
CA ARG A 912 36.11 16.79 -26.56
C ARG A 912 37.30 17.74 -26.53
N ILE A 913 38.35 17.41 -27.28
CA ILE A 913 39.58 18.20 -27.37
C ILE A 913 39.66 18.94 -28.71
N ARG A 914 39.94 20.25 -28.67
CA ARG A 914 40.18 21.04 -29.89
C ARG A 914 41.59 20.77 -30.44
N LEU A 915 41.71 20.70 -31.77
CA LEU A 915 43.01 20.53 -32.42
C LEU A 915 43.92 21.74 -32.13
N ASN A 916 45.16 21.48 -31.73
CA ASN A 916 46.16 22.49 -31.40
C ASN A 916 46.82 23.12 -32.64
N MET A 917 45.99 23.56 -33.60
CA MET A 917 46.39 24.09 -34.91
C MET A 917 46.45 25.63 -34.98
N GLY A 918 46.26 26.30 -33.84
CA GLY A 918 46.28 27.76 -33.73
C GLY A 918 47.68 28.35 -33.83
N ASP A 919 47.77 29.65 -33.58
CA ASP A 919 49.02 30.41 -33.37
C ASP A 919 48.68 31.47 -32.31
N ILE A 920 48.82 31.11 -31.04
CA ILE A 920 48.28 31.92 -29.93
C ILE A 920 49.04 33.23 -29.72
N ASN A 921 50.34 33.27 -30.05
CA ASN A 921 51.21 34.43 -29.88
C ASN A 921 51.47 35.20 -31.19
N GLY A 922 51.00 34.69 -32.33
CA GLY A 922 51.07 35.36 -33.63
C GLY A 922 52.48 35.41 -34.19
N ASN A 923 53.33 34.43 -33.87
CA ASN A 923 54.73 34.38 -34.29
C ASN A 923 54.94 33.58 -35.60
N ASP A 924 53.86 33.20 -36.29
CA ASP A 924 53.84 32.37 -37.50
C ASP A 924 54.35 30.93 -37.29
N ILE A 925 54.45 30.45 -36.04
CA ILE A 925 54.69 29.05 -35.68
C ILE A 925 53.38 28.48 -35.13
N PRO A 926 52.80 27.44 -35.75
CA PRO A 926 51.60 26.82 -35.21
C PRO A 926 51.85 26.27 -33.81
N ASP A 927 50.82 26.33 -32.98
CA ASP A 927 50.91 26.01 -31.56
C ASP A 927 51.45 24.59 -31.30
N PHE A 928 51.09 23.60 -32.14
CA PHE A 928 51.62 22.24 -32.02
C PHE A 928 53.12 22.10 -32.28
N ALA A 929 53.74 23.08 -32.94
CA ALA A 929 55.16 23.11 -33.25
C ALA A 929 55.95 23.97 -32.24
N GLU A 930 55.27 24.58 -31.26
CA GLU A 930 55.87 25.43 -30.24
C GLU A 930 55.83 24.77 -28.84
N PHE A 931 56.92 24.93 -28.09
CA PHE A 931 57.10 24.32 -26.77
C PHE A 931 57.28 25.34 -25.64
N GLU A 932 57.25 26.64 -25.98
CA GLU A 932 57.31 27.76 -25.04
C GLU A 932 56.57 28.95 -25.67
N TYR A 933 55.31 29.15 -25.27
CA TYR A 933 54.45 30.18 -25.84
C TYR A 933 54.76 31.53 -25.17
N LEU A 934 55.57 32.36 -25.81
CA LEU A 934 55.91 33.69 -25.31
C LEU A 934 55.20 34.78 -26.11
N ASP A 935 54.73 35.81 -25.41
CA ASP A 935 54.17 37.02 -26.02
C ASP A 935 55.28 37.93 -26.60
N ALA A 936 54.88 39.05 -27.20
CA ALA A 936 55.84 40.01 -27.79
C ALA A 936 56.82 40.65 -26.77
N LYS A 937 56.57 40.52 -25.46
CA LYS A 937 57.44 41.01 -24.38
C LYS A 937 58.30 39.89 -23.77
N GLY A 938 58.14 38.65 -24.22
CA GLY A 938 58.81 37.49 -23.65
C GLY A 938 58.13 36.95 -22.38
N GLU A 939 56.87 37.33 -22.14
CA GLU A 939 56.05 36.81 -21.03
C GLU A 939 55.30 35.54 -21.48
N GLN A 940 55.14 34.57 -20.58
CA GLN A 940 54.48 33.30 -20.88
C GLN A 940 52.98 33.50 -21.15
N MET A 941 52.50 32.95 -22.27
CA MET A 941 51.09 32.94 -22.63
C MET A 941 50.30 31.94 -21.77
N ASN A 942 49.08 32.31 -21.39
CA ASN A 942 48.16 31.42 -20.67
C ASN A 942 47.48 30.42 -21.62
N LYS A 943 48.25 29.47 -22.15
CA LYS A 943 47.74 28.35 -22.94
C LYS A 943 47.65 27.12 -22.04
N LYS A 944 46.53 26.40 -22.08
CA LYS A 944 46.34 25.16 -21.33
C LYS A 944 46.04 24.00 -22.27
N PHE A 945 46.53 22.83 -21.90
CA PHE A 945 46.06 21.55 -22.42
C PHE A 945 45.00 20.98 -21.49
N VAL A 946 44.31 19.94 -21.96
CA VAL A 946 43.34 19.23 -21.14
C VAL A 946 44.10 18.37 -20.13
N PRO A 947 43.85 18.52 -18.82
CA PRO A 947 44.39 17.62 -17.83
C PRO A 947 43.62 16.30 -17.80
N PHE A 948 44.32 15.24 -17.42
CA PHE A 948 43.73 13.99 -16.94
C PHE A 948 44.54 13.55 -15.72
N VAL A 949 43.86 12.95 -14.76
CA VAL A 949 44.43 12.56 -13.46
C VAL A 949 44.63 11.06 -13.47
N VAL A 950 45.77 10.60 -12.95
CA VAL A 950 46.06 9.17 -12.85
C VAL A 950 46.45 8.89 -11.40
N GLU A 951 45.67 8.02 -10.76
CA GLU A 951 45.88 7.58 -9.39
C GLU A 951 46.43 6.16 -9.36
N ILE A 952 47.62 6.01 -8.77
CA ILE A 952 48.27 4.72 -8.61
C ILE A 952 47.80 4.09 -7.30
N PRO A 953 47.30 2.85 -7.34
CA PRO A 953 46.92 2.10 -6.14
C PRO A 953 48.04 2.06 -5.09
N THR A 954 47.68 2.04 -3.81
CA THR A 954 48.63 2.08 -2.68
C THR A 954 49.57 0.87 -2.63
N HIS A 955 49.10 -0.30 -3.07
CA HIS A 955 49.86 -1.55 -3.04
C HIS A 955 50.99 -1.60 -4.08
N VAL A 956 50.92 -0.80 -5.15
CA VAL A 956 51.94 -0.77 -6.20
C VAL A 956 53.21 -0.13 -5.62
N PRO A 957 54.33 -0.85 -5.50
CA PRO A 957 55.56 -0.25 -5.02
C PRO A 957 56.04 0.76 -6.06
N ILE A 958 56.14 2.03 -5.70
CA ILE A 958 56.52 3.10 -6.64
C ILE A 958 57.86 2.79 -7.34
N ALA A 959 58.78 2.15 -6.63
CA ALA A 959 60.09 1.76 -7.15
C ALA A 959 60.05 0.58 -8.16
N LYS A 960 58.98 -0.21 -8.19
CA LYS A 960 58.84 -1.40 -9.06
C LYS A 960 57.77 -1.24 -10.14
N GLY A 961 56.90 -0.23 -10.03
CA GLY A 961 55.86 0.01 -11.02
C GLY A 961 56.35 0.69 -12.28
N GLN A 962 55.80 0.25 -13.41
CA GLN A 962 55.92 0.81 -14.74
C GLN A 962 54.54 1.06 -15.32
N LEU A 963 54.30 2.30 -15.74
CA LEU A 963 53.07 2.68 -16.43
C LEU A 963 53.36 2.87 -17.92
N THR A 964 52.59 2.21 -18.77
CA THR A 964 52.66 2.33 -20.23
C THR A 964 51.43 3.04 -20.76
N PHE A 965 51.63 4.05 -21.61
CA PHE A 965 50.54 4.76 -22.29
C PHE A 965 50.42 4.26 -23.73
N VAL A 966 49.34 3.55 -24.04
CA VAL A 966 49.02 3.02 -25.38
C VAL A 966 48.10 4.00 -26.08
N TYR A 967 48.60 4.70 -27.10
CA TYR A 967 47.83 5.69 -27.84
C TYR A 967 48.43 6.02 -29.21
N SER A 968 47.66 6.70 -30.07
CA SER A 968 48.12 7.16 -31.39
C SER A 968 48.98 8.44 -31.29
N GLY A 969 50.23 8.28 -30.87
CA GLY A 969 51.14 9.41 -30.60
C GLY A 969 51.78 10.04 -31.84
N SER A 970 51.73 11.38 -31.93
CA SER A 970 52.45 12.16 -32.94
C SER A 970 53.77 12.69 -32.38
N ASP A 971 54.91 12.14 -32.80
CA ASP A 971 56.21 12.56 -32.25
C ASP A 971 56.54 14.04 -32.57
N PRO A 972 56.70 14.92 -31.56
CA PRO A 972 57.04 16.33 -31.77
C PRO A 972 58.41 16.57 -32.44
N LEU A 973 59.36 15.63 -32.36
CA LEU A 973 60.67 15.76 -33.04
C LEU A 973 60.59 15.45 -34.54
N LEU A 974 59.49 14.86 -35.01
CA LEU A 974 59.26 14.51 -36.41
C LEU A 974 58.35 15.52 -37.14
N VAL A 975 58.05 16.66 -36.52
CA VAL A 975 57.35 17.78 -37.18
C VAL A 975 58.16 18.24 -38.39
N GLN A 976 57.51 18.31 -39.55
CA GLN A 976 58.16 18.72 -40.79
C GLN A 976 57.98 20.22 -41.02
N GLU A 977 59.06 20.89 -41.40
CA GLU A 977 59.07 22.30 -41.80
C GLU A 977 59.41 22.43 -43.29
N ALA A 978 58.56 23.13 -44.05
CA ALA A 978 58.82 23.46 -45.45
C ALA A 978 58.60 24.96 -45.70
N ASN A 979 59.32 25.55 -46.65
CA ASN A 979 59.05 26.94 -47.05
C ASN A 979 57.67 27.03 -47.73
N ASP A 980 56.88 28.04 -47.39
CA ASP A 980 55.60 28.30 -48.05
C ASP A 980 55.85 28.84 -49.47
N PRO A 981 55.53 28.09 -50.53
CA PRO A 981 55.74 28.54 -51.91
C PRO A 981 54.85 29.73 -52.30
N ALA A 982 53.80 30.03 -51.51
CA ALA A 982 52.91 31.15 -51.74
C ALA A 982 53.28 32.42 -50.94
N LYS A 983 54.17 32.34 -49.94
CA LYS A 983 54.53 33.45 -49.05
C LYS A 983 56.02 33.43 -48.67
N GLU A 984 56.80 34.31 -49.29
CA GLU A 984 58.23 34.45 -49.03
C GLU A 984 58.51 34.78 -47.55
N GLY A 985 59.34 33.96 -46.90
CA GLY A 985 59.69 34.08 -45.48
C GLY A 985 58.78 33.31 -44.51
N LYS A 986 57.67 32.71 -44.96
CA LYS A 986 56.81 31.85 -44.12
C LYS A 986 57.15 30.38 -44.26
N LYS A 987 56.94 29.62 -43.18
CA LYS A 987 57.08 28.17 -43.14
C LYS A 987 55.71 27.50 -43.01
N ILE A 988 55.56 26.33 -43.62
CA ILE A 988 54.45 25.40 -43.44
C ILE A 988 54.96 24.30 -42.50
N TYR A 989 54.22 24.09 -41.42
CA TYR A 989 54.49 23.03 -40.44
C TYR A 989 53.49 21.90 -40.65
N THR A 990 53.98 20.66 -40.69
CA THR A 990 53.12 19.47 -40.76
C THR A 990 53.40 18.59 -39.53
N PRO A 991 52.37 18.24 -38.73
CA PRO A 991 52.55 17.35 -37.59
C PRO A 991 52.99 15.96 -38.07
N ALA A 992 53.75 15.25 -37.24
CA ALA A 992 54.11 13.86 -37.47
C ALA A 992 52.85 12.95 -37.48
N PRO A 993 52.90 11.75 -38.09
CA PRO A 993 51.80 10.78 -38.00
C PRO A 993 51.38 10.51 -36.55
N GLY A 994 50.08 10.40 -36.29
CA GLY A 994 49.50 10.25 -34.94
C GLY A 994 48.43 11.30 -34.66
N GLY A 995 47.50 10.97 -33.75
CA GLY A 995 46.32 11.79 -33.43
C GLY A 995 46.49 12.76 -32.26
N GLN A 996 47.32 12.41 -31.27
CA GLN A 996 47.46 13.18 -30.02
C GLN A 996 48.89 13.14 -29.47
N ARG A 997 49.15 13.95 -28.43
CA ARG A 997 50.36 13.88 -27.60
C ARG A 997 49.99 14.00 -26.13
N LEU A 998 50.63 13.15 -25.33
CA LEU A 998 50.54 13.22 -23.87
C LEU A 998 51.81 13.87 -23.30
N TRP A 999 51.64 14.69 -22.26
CA TRP A 999 52.67 15.53 -21.69
C TRP A 999 52.69 15.46 -20.18
N ARG A 1000 53.89 15.48 -19.61
CA ARG A 1000 54.10 15.63 -18.16
C ARG A 1000 53.86 17.06 -17.66
N LYS A 1001 53.97 18.04 -18.55
CA LYS A 1001 53.80 19.47 -18.25
C LYS A 1001 52.71 20.08 -19.10
N ASN A 1002 51.96 20.99 -18.49
CA ASN A 1002 50.96 21.79 -19.18
C ASN A 1002 51.60 22.78 -20.18
N ALA A 1003 50.79 23.31 -21.09
CA ALA A 1003 51.20 24.25 -22.12
C ALA A 1003 51.58 25.64 -21.58
N ASP A 1004 51.20 26.00 -20.35
CA ASP A 1004 51.57 27.26 -19.70
C ASP A 1004 52.98 27.22 -19.11
N LYS A 1005 53.71 26.12 -19.30
CA LYS A 1005 55.13 25.96 -18.94
C LYS A 1005 55.96 25.73 -20.19
N LYS A 1006 57.25 26.05 -20.09
CA LYS A 1006 58.26 25.61 -21.05
C LYS A 1006 58.36 24.08 -21.05
N ARG A 1007 58.20 23.47 -22.22
CA ARG A 1007 58.26 22.02 -22.46
C ARG A 1007 59.48 21.66 -23.32
N SER A 1008 59.96 20.44 -23.17
CA SER A 1008 60.95 19.82 -24.06
C SER A 1008 60.24 18.84 -25.00
N PRO A 1009 60.45 18.93 -26.32
CA PRO A 1009 59.84 18.01 -27.29
C PRO A 1009 60.42 16.59 -27.21
N LYS A 1010 61.47 16.34 -26.44
CA LYS A 1010 62.02 14.98 -26.34
C LYS A 1010 61.07 14.08 -25.53
N GLY A 1011 61.12 12.78 -25.79
CA GLY A 1011 60.48 11.79 -24.92
C GLY A 1011 61.01 11.87 -23.48
N LEU A 1012 60.21 11.48 -22.49
CA LEU A 1012 60.58 11.51 -21.07
C LEU A 1012 61.86 10.69 -20.79
N GLN A 1013 62.03 9.55 -21.47
CA GLN A 1013 63.24 8.71 -21.39
C GLN A 1013 64.52 9.43 -21.85
N GLN A 1014 64.38 10.51 -22.63
CA GLN A 1014 65.48 11.35 -23.11
C GLN A 1014 65.61 12.66 -22.29
N GLY A 1015 64.98 12.72 -21.11
CA GLY A 1015 64.93 13.90 -20.25
C GLY A 1015 64.02 15.01 -20.78
N GLY A 1016 63.04 14.68 -21.62
CA GLY A 1016 62.04 15.63 -22.10
C GLY A 1016 60.71 15.55 -21.35
N ASP A 1017 59.64 16.09 -21.94
CA ASP A 1017 58.31 16.17 -21.30
C ASP A 1017 57.22 15.40 -22.06
N TYR A 1018 57.54 14.84 -23.23
CA TYR A 1018 56.61 14.06 -24.05
C TYR A 1018 56.53 12.60 -23.55
N LEU A 1019 55.32 12.09 -23.32
CA LEU A 1019 55.11 10.69 -22.93
C LEU A 1019 55.03 9.84 -24.20
N THR A 1020 56.18 9.29 -24.62
CA THR A 1020 56.29 8.38 -25.78
C THR A 1020 55.28 7.23 -25.73
N PRO A 1021 54.47 7.00 -26.78
CA PRO A 1021 53.48 5.91 -26.79
C PRO A 1021 54.14 4.54 -26.73
N ASN A 1022 53.45 3.55 -26.16
CA ASN A 1022 53.88 2.14 -26.05
C ASN A 1022 55.27 1.98 -25.41
N THR A 1023 55.64 2.89 -24.50
CA THR A 1023 56.85 2.78 -23.70
C THR A 1023 56.50 2.74 -22.23
N GLY A 1024 57.07 1.79 -21.48
CA GLY A 1024 56.97 1.77 -20.03
C GLY A 1024 57.80 2.89 -19.40
N PHE A 1025 57.20 3.60 -18.45
CA PHE A 1025 57.85 4.61 -17.61
C PHE A 1025 57.82 4.16 -16.17
N THR A 1026 58.91 4.28 -15.43
CA THR A 1026 58.83 4.02 -13.99
C THR A 1026 57.92 5.06 -13.33
N LEU A 1027 57.23 4.67 -12.25
CA LEU A 1027 56.35 5.61 -11.55
C LEU A 1027 57.12 6.82 -11.00
N GLU A 1028 58.37 6.62 -10.57
CA GLU A 1028 59.26 7.73 -10.16
C GLU A 1028 59.57 8.70 -11.32
N GLU A 1029 59.76 8.20 -12.55
CA GLU A 1029 59.99 9.03 -13.74
C GLU A 1029 58.79 9.94 -14.02
N LEU A 1030 57.57 9.44 -13.80
CA LEU A 1030 56.33 10.18 -13.95
C LEU A 1030 56.10 11.19 -12.80
N GLY A 1031 56.80 11.03 -11.68
CA GLY A 1031 56.77 11.93 -10.54
C GLY A 1031 55.91 11.45 -9.38
N TYR A 1032 55.59 10.15 -9.35
CA TYR A 1032 55.01 9.50 -8.19
C TYR A 1032 56.05 9.27 -7.10
N SER A 1033 55.57 9.17 -5.86
CA SER A 1033 56.33 8.77 -4.68
C SER A 1033 55.34 8.15 -3.68
N ASP A 1034 55.83 7.47 -2.64
CA ASP A 1034 54.93 6.86 -1.66
C ASP A 1034 53.96 7.87 -1.00
N ASN A 1035 54.36 9.15 -0.93
CA ASN A 1035 53.53 10.25 -0.39
C ASN A 1035 52.77 11.03 -1.46
N LYS A 1036 52.84 10.62 -2.73
CA LYS A 1036 52.22 11.28 -3.87
C LYS A 1036 51.89 10.27 -4.96
N ARG A 1037 50.70 9.67 -4.85
CA ARG A 1037 50.18 8.64 -5.74
C ARG A 1037 49.20 9.13 -6.80
N VAL A 1038 48.82 10.40 -6.72
CA VAL A 1038 47.98 11.07 -7.72
C VAL A 1038 48.84 12.02 -8.54
N GLN A 1039 48.72 11.95 -9.86
CA GLN A 1039 49.49 12.80 -10.77
C GLN A 1039 48.63 13.28 -11.94
N THR A 1040 48.55 14.60 -12.10
CA THR A 1040 47.95 15.24 -13.28
C THR A 1040 48.93 15.19 -14.46
N LEU A 1041 48.44 14.71 -15.59
CA LEU A 1041 49.10 14.69 -16.90
C LEU A 1041 48.24 15.47 -17.91
N TYR A 1042 48.75 15.70 -19.12
CA TYR A 1042 48.10 16.60 -20.07
C TYR A 1042 48.04 16.03 -21.48
N ILE A 1043 46.94 16.25 -22.18
CA ILE A 1043 46.70 15.79 -23.54
C ILE A 1043 46.45 16.96 -24.51
N GLU A 1044 47.04 16.89 -25.71
CA GLU A 1044 46.71 17.74 -26.85
C GLU A 1044 46.33 16.91 -28.08
N ALA A 1045 45.39 17.43 -28.87
CA ALA A 1045 44.94 16.80 -30.12
C ALA A 1045 45.57 17.46 -31.35
N LEU A 1046 45.95 16.65 -32.34
CA LEU A 1046 46.68 17.06 -33.54
C LEU A 1046 46.00 16.61 -34.83
N GLN A 1047 45.19 15.56 -34.78
CA GLN A 1047 44.36 15.15 -35.89
C GLN A 1047 42.93 14.92 -35.42
N ARG A 1048 41.98 15.14 -36.33
CA ARG A 1048 40.58 14.86 -36.04
C ARG A 1048 40.42 13.34 -35.89
N SER A 1049 39.87 12.89 -34.78
CA SER A 1049 39.48 11.50 -34.56
C SER A 1049 38.39 11.07 -35.56
N ASP A 1050 38.26 9.75 -35.75
CA ASP A 1050 37.14 9.19 -36.48
C ASP A 1050 35.85 9.21 -35.62
N PHE A 1051 34.78 8.56 -36.09
CA PHE A 1051 33.51 8.56 -35.37
C PHE A 1051 33.58 7.87 -33.99
N ARG A 1052 34.57 7.01 -33.75
CA ARG A 1052 34.77 6.30 -32.47
C ARG A 1052 35.67 7.06 -31.50
N GLY A 1053 36.12 8.27 -31.85
CA GLY A 1053 37.01 9.05 -31.00
C GLY A 1053 38.46 8.58 -31.08
N ALA A 1054 39.30 9.08 -30.17
CA ALA A 1054 40.67 8.62 -30.03
C ALA A 1054 40.85 7.98 -28.66
N ARG A 1055 41.43 6.77 -28.60
CA ARG A 1055 41.62 6.01 -27.37
C ARG A 1055 43.02 6.26 -26.79
N VAL A 1056 43.07 6.37 -25.46
CA VAL A 1056 44.29 6.28 -24.65
C VAL A 1056 44.03 5.16 -23.66
N GLU A 1057 44.96 4.20 -23.59
CA GLU A 1057 44.89 3.07 -22.66
C GLU A 1057 46.14 3.12 -21.77
N LEU A 1058 45.95 2.87 -20.47
CA LEU A 1058 47.00 2.84 -19.48
C LEU A 1058 47.19 1.41 -19.00
N VAL A 1059 48.42 0.93 -19.07
CA VAL A 1059 48.79 -0.41 -18.62
C VAL A 1059 49.80 -0.26 -17.50
N LEU A 1060 49.43 -0.67 -16.29
CA LEU A 1060 50.31 -0.66 -15.12
C LEU A 1060 50.91 -2.06 -14.91
N GLU A 1061 52.21 -2.18 -15.10
CA GLU A 1061 52.99 -3.40 -14.88
C GLU A 1061 53.88 -3.18 -13.65
N TYR A 1062 53.94 -4.12 -12.71
CA TYR A 1062 54.85 -4.04 -11.58
C TYR A 1062 55.23 -5.45 -11.16
N ASP A 1063 56.53 -5.68 -10.96
CA ASP A 1063 56.99 -6.89 -10.28
C ASP A 1063 56.68 -6.70 -8.79
N GLN A 1064 56.05 -7.69 -8.15
CA GLN A 1064 55.83 -7.62 -6.70
C GLN A 1064 57.15 -7.68 -5.91
#